data_AF-A0A0R1VWE7-F1
#
_entry.id   AF-A0A0R1VWE7-F1
#
_cell.length_a   1.000
_cell.length_b   1.000
_cell.length_c   1.000
_cell.angle_alpha   90.00
_cell.angle_beta   90.00
_cell.angle_gamma   90.00
#
_symmetry.space_group_name_H-M   'P 1'
#
loop_
_entity.id
_entity.type
_entity.pdbx_description
1 polymer ?
#
loop_
_entity_poly.entity_id
_entity_poly.type
_entity_poly.pdbx_seq_one_letter_code
_entity_poly.pdbx_strand_id
1 'polypeptide(L)'
;MRRAISVGKGFRKHSLQEAIKMAGAGDAIVFDAGDYEYPNGISISKGIDIIFRGNGDTAADVNLASYIVAKENSNVHIENMTITAGDSHNAVYAVGGSSVTMQNVAVKSESTKYPAVYIDGATVNASACEFRDQHLGAVNVMNQAEFSCDSSVVENLFISKATSHVNNSELSGYIAIVGEDAELHLDDAYIKNENSYANHDYLLAAYGGGQVFANSLHFEDPFSHLWVNHGYMQFINPQIGTSQTIEATSDEYSTIEGDADRIKITYPQAQTASSNSDETQTSEDSNDDNSEDTTETDTQNDEQQENQTEEQSALTELQNMIGLESVKETAKKFISLATYNKQREADGLPQLDQSLHSLFLGNPGTGKTTVARLLAKALFEEGVIAEDKLVEVSRQDLVSQNVGGTAIQTKQKLEEATGGVLFVDEAYTLYQDGSMNWGQEALDTILKYMEDHRDDLMIIFAGYTDEMKKFLSMNEGLASRVPNTFDFEDYSDDEIAQIGALQLHAKKFEFNEQLYHDVVVQAYNLTNDSSNGRWVRNFNEKLMRDVALYVIENHIQDTNAIPDELLTTMIGGSAEEKSNNVDQIVAELDAMIGLKSVKDFVHNLVKQVQADKALGESSFGAGNYHMVFEGEPGTGKTTVARIIAKIFYNLGILEKDTVKEVDRTDLVGAYIGHTEKNTKEVIENSLGGVLFVDEAYQLSSGGENDFGKQAIETMITELENHRGEFVAIFAGYTDDMEKFLQANSGLRSRVPLKIEFDSYTPEEIAQIVSLQLTHAKWTFNEGLLTGTVKSIYGRLPQEEQSNGRWARNYVEKLVRAQKVWIVEKQPEDMRDIPDDVVLDNALEYRQ
;
A
#
# COMPACT_ATOMS: atom_id res chain seq x y z
N MET A 1 19.15 7.41 40.50
CA MET A 1 17.87 7.73 41.16
C MET A 1 17.91 9.15 41.68
N ARG A 2 17.28 10.07 40.95
CA ARG A 2 16.85 11.33 41.54
C ARG A 2 15.40 11.14 42.02
N ARG A 3 14.86 12.18 42.64
CA ARG A 3 13.94 12.20 43.78
C ARG A 3 12.66 11.37 43.56
N ALA A 4 12.23 10.62 44.58
CA ALA A 4 10.90 10.02 44.61
C ALA A 4 9.85 11.05 45.10
N ILE A 5 8.80 11.28 44.31
CA ILE A 5 7.70 12.20 44.58
C ILE A 5 6.45 11.35 44.80
N SER A 6 6.04 11.21 46.07
CA SER A 6 4.89 10.38 46.40
C SER A 6 3.56 11.09 46.17
N VAL A 7 2.67 10.45 45.43
CA VAL A 7 1.30 10.86 45.12
C VAL A 7 0.33 10.00 45.93
N GLY A 8 -0.64 10.61 46.60
CA GLY A 8 -1.61 9.88 47.43
C GLY A 8 -2.25 10.74 48.51
N LYS A 9 -3.00 10.12 49.42
CA LYS A 9 -3.66 10.80 50.56
C LYS A 9 -2.81 10.66 51.82
N GLY A 10 -2.41 11.78 52.45
CA GLY A 10 -1.75 11.76 53.76
C GLY A 10 -0.57 12.72 53.93
N PHE A 11 0.15 12.58 55.05
CA PHE A 11 1.26 13.47 55.39
C PHE A 11 2.44 13.30 54.42
N ARG A 12 2.94 14.41 53.85
CA ARG A 12 4.03 14.48 52.85
C ARG A 12 3.73 13.83 51.49
N LYS A 13 2.45 13.67 51.14
CA LYS A 13 2.01 13.26 49.79
C LYS A 13 1.61 14.49 48.97
N HIS A 14 1.78 14.40 47.66
CA HIS A 14 1.41 15.43 46.70
C HIS A 14 0.15 15.02 45.93
N SER A 15 -0.61 16.00 45.43
CA SER A 15 -1.56 15.72 44.36
C SER A 15 -0.81 15.35 43.07
N LEU A 16 -1.45 14.60 42.16
CA LEU A 16 -0.84 14.24 40.88
C LEU A 16 -0.41 15.49 40.08
N GLN A 17 -1.25 16.53 40.08
CA GLN A 17 -0.94 17.78 39.39
C GLN A 17 0.29 18.50 39.97
N GLU A 18 0.46 18.47 41.29
CA GLU A 18 1.67 19.02 41.93
C GLU A 18 2.89 18.16 41.62
N ALA A 19 2.76 16.83 41.66
CA ALA A 19 3.86 15.92 41.40
C ALA A 19 4.41 16.06 39.97
N ILE A 20 3.53 16.14 38.97
CA ILE A 20 3.91 16.37 37.56
C ILE A 20 4.65 17.71 37.39
N LYS A 21 4.20 18.77 38.07
CA LYS A 21 4.87 20.08 38.03
C LYS A 21 6.23 20.07 38.73
N MET A 22 6.42 19.19 39.71
CA MET A 22 7.64 19.08 40.50
C MET A 22 8.68 18.14 39.88
N ALA A 23 8.24 17.19 39.05
CA ALA A 23 9.11 16.16 38.49
C ALA A 23 10.08 16.77 37.46
N GLY A 24 11.36 16.45 37.60
CA GLY A 24 12.39 16.73 36.60
C GLY A 24 13.01 15.44 36.04
N ALA A 25 14.01 15.60 35.18
CA ALA A 25 14.72 14.46 34.59
C ALA A 25 15.39 13.57 35.65
N GLY A 26 15.08 12.28 35.60
CA GLY A 26 15.55 11.21 36.47
C GLY A 26 14.76 11.04 37.78
N ASP A 27 13.66 11.78 37.97
CA ASP A 27 12.78 11.65 39.12
C ASP A 27 11.74 10.52 38.92
N ALA A 28 11.20 10.03 40.04
CA ALA A 28 10.16 9.00 40.06
C ALA A 28 8.88 9.54 40.71
N ILE A 29 7.76 9.50 39.99
CA ILE A 29 6.43 9.76 40.53
C ILE A 29 5.87 8.43 41.05
N VAL A 30 5.67 8.35 42.36
CA VAL A 30 5.29 7.11 43.05
C VAL A 30 3.86 7.24 43.58
N PHE A 31 2.94 6.45 43.06
CA PHE A 31 1.52 6.49 43.38
C PHE A 31 1.19 5.48 44.49
N ASP A 32 0.57 5.92 45.58
CA ASP A 32 -0.05 4.99 46.53
C ASP A 32 -1.29 4.33 45.89
N ALA A 33 -1.75 3.20 46.42
CA ALA A 33 -2.97 2.56 45.96
C ALA A 33 -4.18 3.53 45.93
N GLY A 34 -4.90 3.54 44.81
CA GLY A 34 -6.08 4.36 44.57
C GLY A 34 -6.24 4.80 43.10
N ASP A 35 -7.31 5.55 42.86
CA ASP A 35 -7.65 6.09 41.54
C ASP A 35 -7.19 7.54 41.39
N TYR A 36 -6.61 7.84 40.24
CA TYR A 36 -6.03 9.13 39.89
C TYR A 36 -6.54 9.57 38.52
N GLU A 37 -6.96 10.84 38.42
CA GLU A 37 -7.39 11.42 37.15
C GLU A 37 -6.45 12.55 36.73
N TYR A 38 -6.05 12.53 35.45
CA TYR A 38 -5.30 13.61 34.82
C TYR A 38 -5.72 13.78 33.35
N PRO A 39 -6.92 14.32 33.09
CA PRO A 39 -7.54 14.30 31.76
C PRO A 39 -6.79 15.12 30.70
N ASN A 40 -5.87 16.01 31.10
CA ASN A 40 -5.08 16.82 30.17
C ASN A 40 -3.82 16.08 29.63
N GLY A 41 -3.59 14.84 30.08
CA GLY A 41 -2.46 14.01 29.67
C GLY A 41 -1.09 14.49 30.16
N ILE A 42 -0.12 13.59 30.08
CA ILE A 42 1.23 13.80 30.60
C ILE A 42 2.21 13.71 29.43
N SER A 43 2.74 14.85 28.97
CA SER A 43 3.70 14.88 27.86
C SER A 43 5.13 15.01 28.37
N ILE A 44 5.98 14.05 27.98
CA ILE A 44 7.40 13.95 28.32
C ILE A 44 8.22 14.13 27.04
N SER A 45 9.09 15.15 27.00
CA SER A 45 9.88 15.47 25.82
C SER A 45 11.30 15.93 26.14
N LYS A 46 12.08 16.36 25.13
CA LYS A 46 13.44 16.90 25.25
C LYS A 46 14.44 15.97 25.94
N GLY A 47 14.40 14.66 25.66
CA GLY A 47 15.33 13.71 26.25
C GLY A 47 15.20 13.51 27.76
N ILE A 48 14.06 13.88 28.34
CA ILE A 48 13.78 13.67 29.77
C ILE A 48 13.61 12.18 30.05
N ASP A 49 14.29 11.70 31.09
CA ASP A 49 14.09 10.39 31.71
C ASP A 49 13.12 10.54 32.90
N ILE A 50 12.08 9.73 33.02
CA ILE A 50 11.11 9.80 34.12
C ILE A 50 10.50 8.43 34.43
N ILE A 51 10.19 8.20 35.71
CA ILE A 51 9.56 6.95 36.17
C ILE A 51 8.17 7.23 36.75
N PHE A 52 7.16 6.48 36.32
CA PHE A 52 5.84 6.37 36.93
C PHE A 52 5.74 5.00 37.61
N ARG A 53 5.51 4.96 38.92
CA ARG A 53 5.50 3.71 39.68
C ARG A 53 4.30 3.62 40.61
N GLY A 54 3.48 2.59 40.46
CA GLY A 54 2.46 2.25 41.45
C GLY A 54 3.04 1.49 42.64
N ASN A 55 2.60 1.86 43.84
CA ASN A 55 2.94 1.24 45.12
C ASN A 55 1.73 0.49 45.69
N GLY A 56 1.17 -0.38 44.86
CA GLY A 56 0.16 -1.38 45.23
C GLY A 56 0.74 -2.79 45.23
N ASP A 57 -0.03 -3.76 45.72
CA ASP A 57 0.35 -5.17 45.68
C ASP A 57 0.22 -5.73 44.25
N THR A 58 -0.67 -5.14 43.44
CA THR A 58 -0.93 -5.47 42.03
C THR A 58 -1.08 -4.20 41.17
N ALA A 59 -0.98 -4.34 39.84
CA ALA A 59 -1.18 -3.24 38.91
C ALA A 59 -2.59 -2.61 38.97
N ALA A 60 -3.60 -3.36 39.40
CA ALA A 60 -4.99 -2.91 39.54
C ALA A 60 -5.21 -1.99 40.76
N ASP A 61 -4.28 -1.99 41.71
CA ASP A 61 -4.38 -1.17 42.92
C ASP A 61 -4.13 0.32 42.65
N VAL A 62 -3.52 0.66 41.51
CA VAL A 62 -3.23 2.04 41.10
C VAL A 62 -3.80 2.27 39.72
N ASN A 63 -4.92 3.01 39.63
CA ASN A 63 -5.58 3.31 38.36
C ASN A 63 -5.33 4.78 37.99
N LEU A 64 -4.73 5.00 36.83
CA LEU A 64 -4.48 6.32 36.27
C LEU A 64 -5.37 6.53 35.04
N ALA A 65 -6.43 7.33 35.20
CA ALA A 65 -7.26 7.83 34.11
C ALA A 65 -6.57 9.04 33.44
N SER A 66 -5.70 8.76 32.47
CA SER A 66 -4.88 9.73 31.75
C SER A 66 -4.28 9.10 30.50
N TYR A 67 -3.69 9.92 29.64
CA TYR A 67 -2.77 9.50 28.60
C TYR A 67 -1.34 9.98 28.87
N ILE A 68 -0.35 9.22 28.39
CA ILE A 68 1.08 9.55 28.49
C ILE A 68 1.65 9.68 27.07
N VAL A 69 2.31 10.80 26.79
CA VAL A 69 2.95 11.07 25.49
C VAL A 69 4.46 11.16 25.66
N ALA A 70 5.21 10.22 25.09
CA ALA A 70 6.67 10.25 25.01
C ALA A 70 7.09 10.74 23.61
N LYS A 71 7.97 11.75 23.54
CA LYS A 71 8.45 12.34 22.28
C LYS A 71 9.84 12.97 22.41
N GLU A 72 10.47 13.33 21.31
CA GLU A 72 11.77 14.04 21.28
C GLU A 72 12.86 13.30 22.07
N ASN A 73 13.05 12.01 21.77
CA ASN A 73 14.05 11.12 22.39
C ASN A 73 13.94 10.99 23.93
N SER A 74 12.76 11.20 24.52
CA SER A 74 12.55 10.99 25.96
C SER A 74 12.53 9.51 26.35
N ASN A 75 12.82 9.21 27.62
CA ASN A 75 12.77 7.86 28.18
C ASN A 75 11.73 7.83 29.30
N VAL A 76 10.72 6.96 29.18
CA VAL A 76 9.63 6.85 30.14
C VAL A 76 9.56 5.43 30.68
N HIS A 77 9.67 5.28 32.00
CA HIS A 77 9.49 4.00 32.68
C HIS A 77 8.15 3.99 33.40
N ILE A 78 7.35 2.94 33.22
CA ILE A 78 6.04 2.77 33.84
C ILE A 78 6.02 1.41 34.53
N GLU A 79 5.66 1.40 35.81
CA GLU A 79 5.73 0.19 36.62
C GLU A 79 4.50 0.02 37.52
N ASN A 80 3.97 -1.20 37.59
CA ASN A 80 3.00 -1.65 38.61
C ASN A 80 1.73 -0.77 38.72
N MET A 81 1.08 -0.49 37.59
CA MET A 81 -0.13 0.34 37.58
C MET A 81 -1.02 0.05 36.37
N THR A 82 -2.27 0.50 36.44
CA THR A 82 -3.22 0.48 35.33
C THR A 82 -3.37 1.89 34.75
N ILE A 83 -3.27 2.02 33.42
CA ILE A 83 -3.52 3.27 32.70
C ILE A 83 -4.77 3.10 31.86
N THR A 84 -5.69 4.06 31.96
CA THR A 84 -6.92 4.08 31.18
C THR A 84 -7.08 5.43 30.49
N ALA A 85 -7.17 5.43 29.16
CA ALA A 85 -7.51 6.63 28.41
C ALA A 85 -8.98 6.57 27.94
N GLY A 86 -9.60 7.75 27.88
CA GLY A 86 -10.92 7.93 27.28
C GLY A 86 -10.83 8.18 25.77
N ASP A 87 -11.97 8.46 25.14
CA ASP A 87 -12.18 8.42 23.67
C ASP A 87 -11.31 9.33 22.79
N SER A 88 -10.52 10.23 23.35
CA SER A 88 -9.82 11.29 22.59
C SER A 88 -8.33 11.07 22.37
N HIS A 89 -7.71 10.10 23.04
CA HIS A 89 -6.26 9.90 22.99
C HIS A 89 -5.90 8.43 23.26
N ASN A 90 -4.72 7.99 22.78
CA ASN A 90 -4.11 6.74 23.21
C ASN A 90 -3.72 6.82 24.69
N ALA A 91 -3.80 5.72 25.45
CA ALA A 91 -3.30 5.68 26.82
C ALA A 91 -1.79 5.87 26.88
N VAL A 92 -1.06 5.31 25.91
CA VAL A 92 0.37 5.57 25.70
C VAL A 92 0.61 5.92 24.24
N TYR A 93 1.24 7.07 24.00
CA TYR A 93 1.62 7.54 22.66
C TYR A 93 3.13 7.82 22.63
N ALA A 94 3.88 6.98 21.91
CA ALA A 94 5.34 7.04 21.84
C ALA A 94 5.79 7.41 20.42
N VAL A 95 6.48 8.54 20.29
CA VAL A 95 6.92 9.06 18.98
C VAL A 95 8.32 9.68 19.01
N GLY A 96 8.85 10.02 17.83
CA GLY A 96 10.01 10.92 17.70
C GLY A 96 11.26 10.43 18.42
N GLY A 97 11.60 9.15 18.22
CA GLY A 97 12.77 8.49 18.78
C GLY A 97 12.71 8.24 20.29
N SER A 98 11.54 8.41 20.93
CA SER A 98 11.39 8.14 22.36
C SER A 98 11.43 6.65 22.69
N SER A 99 11.72 6.34 23.95
CA SER A 99 11.68 4.98 24.49
C SER A 99 10.72 4.90 25.67
N VAL A 100 9.84 3.89 25.66
CA VAL A 100 8.95 3.58 26.79
C VAL A 100 9.23 2.17 27.29
N THR A 101 9.45 2.02 28.59
CA THR A 101 9.60 0.70 29.23
C THR A 101 8.45 0.48 30.21
N MET A 102 7.76 -0.65 30.09
CA MET A 102 6.62 -1.01 30.93
C MET A 102 6.89 -2.33 31.66
N GLN A 103 6.61 -2.36 32.97
CA GLN A 103 6.73 -3.57 33.79
C GLN A 103 5.53 -3.74 34.72
N ASN A 104 4.81 -4.86 34.61
CA ASN A 104 3.59 -5.10 35.38
C ASN A 104 2.56 -3.97 35.20
N VAL A 105 2.29 -3.60 33.95
CA VAL A 105 1.39 -2.50 33.60
C VAL A 105 0.18 -3.03 32.84
N ALA A 106 -1.03 -2.60 33.22
CA ALA A 106 -2.23 -2.85 32.43
C ALA A 106 -2.61 -1.56 31.68
N VAL A 107 -2.68 -1.61 30.36
CA VAL A 107 -3.12 -0.50 29.51
C VAL A 107 -4.49 -0.83 28.94
N LYS A 108 -5.46 0.03 29.23
CA LYS A 108 -6.84 -0.12 28.80
C LYS A 108 -7.29 1.11 28.02
N SER A 109 -8.08 0.89 26.98
CA SER A 109 -8.71 1.95 26.21
C SER A 109 -10.19 1.67 26.06
N GLU A 110 -10.99 2.72 26.22
CA GLU A 110 -12.43 2.71 25.90
C GLU A 110 -12.68 3.39 24.53
N SER A 111 -11.63 3.86 23.85
CA SER A 111 -11.75 4.65 22.63
C SER A 111 -12.16 3.82 21.42
N THR A 112 -13.14 4.32 20.67
CA THR A 112 -13.46 3.80 19.33
C THR A 112 -12.67 4.49 18.22
N LYS A 113 -11.69 5.34 18.55
CA LYS A 113 -10.95 6.19 17.59
C LYS A 113 -9.43 6.03 17.67
N TYR A 114 -8.92 5.62 18.81
CA TYR A 114 -7.48 5.53 19.07
C TYR A 114 -7.15 4.18 19.72
N PRO A 115 -6.08 3.50 19.28
CA PRO A 115 -5.64 2.29 19.95
C PRO A 115 -5.12 2.61 21.36
N ALA A 116 -5.11 1.63 22.27
CA ALA A 116 -4.63 1.84 23.63
C ALA A 116 -3.16 2.32 23.68
N VAL A 117 -2.31 1.75 22.82
CA VAL A 117 -0.91 2.13 22.64
C VAL A 117 -0.67 2.42 21.16
N TYR A 118 -0.04 3.56 20.87
CA TYR A 118 0.41 3.90 19.52
C TYR A 118 1.88 4.28 19.52
N ILE A 119 2.64 3.67 18.62
CA ILE A 119 4.09 3.76 18.52
C ILE A 119 4.45 4.15 17.09
N ASP A 120 5.19 5.25 16.91
CA ASP A 120 5.56 5.76 15.59
C ASP A 120 6.99 6.33 15.59
N GLY A 121 7.92 5.61 14.94
CA GLY A 121 9.36 5.91 14.99
C GLY A 121 9.93 5.96 16.41
N ALA A 122 9.47 5.06 17.29
CA ALA A 122 9.83 4.98 18.70
C ALA A 122 9.95 3.53 19.17
N THR A 123 10.53 3.31 20.35
CA THR A 123 10.73 1.96 20.91
C THR A 123 9.90 1.77 22.18
N VAL A 124 9.16 0.67 22.26
CA VAL A 124 8.43 0.27 23.47
C VAL A 124 8.80 -1.14 23.88
N ASN A 125 9.25 -1.30 25.13
CA ASN A 125 9.58 -2.58 25.74
C ASN A 125 8.64 -2.88 26.90
N ALA A 126 7.98 -4.03 26.89
CA ALA A 126 6.98 -4.42 27.88
C ALA A 126 7.32 -5.76 28.53
N SER A 127 7.07 -5.89 29.83
CA SER A 127 7.26 -7.14 30.56
C SER A 127 6.16 -7.35 31.59
N ALA A 128 5.54 -8.53 31.59
CA ALA A 128 4.39 -8.82 32.46
C ALA A 128 3.25 -7.80 32.32
N CYS A 129 2.98 -7.33 31.10
CA CYS A 129 1.97 -6.29 30.84
C CYS A 129 0.70 -6.87 30.23
N GLU A 130 -0.41 -6.14 30.37
CA GLU A 130 -1.67 -6.44 29.69
C GLU A 130 -2.10 -5.25 28.83
N PHE A 131 -2.29 -5.46 27.53
CA PHE A 131 -2.80 -4.45 26.60
C PHE A 131 -4.17 -4.90 26.11
N ARG A 132 -5.22 -4.17 26.52
CA ARG A 132 -6.62 -4.55 26.24
C ARG A 132 -7.38 -3.38 25.61
N ASP A 133 -8.07 -3.67 24.52
CA ASP A 133 -8.86 -2.70 23.75
C ASP A 133 -10.04 -3.41 23.07
N GLN A 134 -11.25 -2.88 23.23
CA GLN A 134 -12.48 -3.51 22.75
C GLN A 134 -12.85 -3.13 21.30
N HIS A 135 -12.05 -2.33 20.61
CA HIS A 135 -12.45 -1.64 19.37
C HIS A 135 -11.42 -1.67 18.23
N LEU A 136 -10.40 -0.80 18.24
CA LEU A 136 -9.59 -0.49 17.03
C LEU A 136 -8.21 -1.15 16.98
N GLY A 137 -7.77 -1.76 18.08
CA GLY A 137 -6.40 -2.30 18.24
C GLY A 137 -5.83 -1.92 19.61
N ALA A 138 -5.27 -2.82 20.41
CA ALA A 138 -4.63 -2.36 21.66
C ALA A 138 -3.24 -1.81 21.40
N VAL A 139 -2.51 -2.32 20.41
CA VAL A 139 -1.16 -1.85 20.09
C VAL A 139 -1.01 -1.64 18.59
N ASN A 140 -0.71 -0.41 18.18
CA ASN A 140 -0.34 -0.06 16.82
C ASN A 140 1.13 0.36 16.75
N VAL A 141 1.88 -0.25 15.83
CA VAL A 141 3.33 -0.06 15.65
C VAL A 141 3.58 0.38 14.20
N MET A 142 4.07 1.61 14.02
CA MET A 142 4.12 2.29 12.72
C MET A 142 5.51 2.87 12.44
N ASN A 143 5.91 2.91 11.17
CA ASN A 143 7.04 3.69 10.64
C ASN A 143 8.35 3.58 11.46
N GLN A 144 9.14 2.53 11.24
CA GLN A 144 10.42 2.27 11.92
C GLN A 144 10.31 2.21 13.45
N ALA A 145 9.11 2.01 13.98
CA ALA A 145 8.91 1.73 15.40
C ALA A 145 9.30 0.30 15.75
N GLU A 146 9.66 0.09 17.01
CA GLU A 146 9.95 -1.20 17.59
C GLU A 146 9.07 -1.46 18.81
N PHE A 147 8.37 -2.59 18.83
CA PHE A 147 7.63 -3.05 19.99
C PHE A 147 8.16 -4.41 20.45
N SER A 148 8.53 -4.55 21.72
CA SER A 148 8.94 -5.83 22.29
C SER A 148 8.13 -6.12 23.55
N CYS A 149 7.61 -7.34 23.68
CA CYS A 149 6.97 -7.80 24.90
C CYS A 149 7.45 -9.18 25.35
N ASP A 150 7.48 -9.36 26.68
CA ASP A 150 7.76 -10.63 27.34
C ASP A 150 6.72 -10.93 28.43
N SER A 151 6.29 -12.19 28.55
CA SER A 151 5.38 -12.63 29.61
C SER A 151 4.09 -11.78 29.70
N SER A 152 3.59 -11.29 28.56
CA SER A 152 2.55 -10.27 28.46
C SER A 152 1.31 -10.78 27.73
N VAL A 153 0.21 -10.03 27.80
CA VAL A 153 -1.03 -10.26 27.04
C VAL A 153 -1.28 -9.06 26.12
N VAL A 154 -1.47 -9.30 24.82
CA VAL A 154 -1.77 -8.27 23.83
C VAL A 154 -3.03 -8.62 23.06
N GLU A 155 -4.11 -7.86 23.26
CA GLU A 155 -5.32 -7.94 22.43
C GLU A 155 -5.16 -7.03 21.20
N ASN A 156 -5.30 -7.56 19.99
CA ASN A 156 -5.23 -6.81 18.75
C ASN A 156 -3.89 -6.05 18.53
N LEU A 157 -3.05 -6.56 17.64
CA LEU A 157 -1.73 -5.99 17.32
C LEU A 157 -1.67 -5.62 15.83
N PHE A 158 -1.41 -4.35 15.53
CA PHE A 158 -1.26 -3.85 14.17
C PHE A 158 0.15 -3.33 13.93
N ILE A 159 0.79 -3.78 12.85
CA ILE A 159 2.17 -3.44 12.49
C ILE A 159 2.22 -2.97 11.04
N SER A 160 2.83 -1.81 10.78
CA SER A 160 3.03 -1.29 9.43
C SER A 160 4.38 -0.57 9.31
N LYS A 161 5.23 -1.04 8.39
CA LYS A 161 6.61 -0.56 8.19
C LYS A 161 7.41 -0.52 9.50
N ALA A 162 7.26 -1.53 10.35
CA ALA A 162 7.78 -1.55 11.71
C ALA A 162 8.05 -2.99 12.18
N THR A 163 8.79 -3.15 13.28
CA THR A 163 9.19 -4.47 13.79
C THR A 163 8.62 -4.71 15.18
N SER A 164 8.09 -5.91 15.41
CA SER A 164 7.66 -6.34 16.75
C SER A 164 8.24 -7.70 17.15
N HIS A 165 8.60 -7.83 18.42
CA HIS A 165 9.08 -9.06 19.04
C HIS A 165 8.16 -9.47 20.21
N VAL A 166 7.56 -10.65 20.14
CA VAL A 166 6.63 -11.16 21.14
C VAL A 166 7.19 -12.46 21.71
N ASN A 167 7.58 -12.43 22.98
CA ASN A 167 8.25 -13.53 23.66
C ASN A 167 7.39 -14.05 24.81
N ASN A 168 7.21 -15.37 24.96
CA ASN A 168 6.51 -15.98 26.10
C ASN A 168 5.17 -15.26 26.43
N SER A 169 4.42 -14.85 25.41
CA SER A 169 3.30 -13.91 25.57
C SER A 169 2.06 -14.42 24.85
N GLU A 170 0.89 -13.99 25.33
CA GLU A 170 -0.40 -14.28 24.74
C GLU A 170 -0.82 -13.17 23.76
N LEU A 171 -1.20 -13.55 22.55
CA LEU A 171 -1.82 -12.70 21.56
C LEU A 171 -3.25 -13.16 21.32
N SER A 172 -4.19 -12.22 21.25
CA SER A 172 -5.59 -12.51 20.97
C SER A 172 -6.22 -11.42 20.11
N GLY A 173 -7.39 -11.71 19.52
CA GLY A 173 -8.07 -10.80 18.60
C GLY A 173 -7.37 -10.69 17.25
N TYR A 174 -7.35 -9.49 16.68
CA TYR A 174 -6.88 -9.21 15.32
C TYR A 174 -5.39 -8.86 15.27
N ILE A 175 -4.56 -9.72 14.70
CA ILE A 175 -3.13 -9.47 14.50
C ILE A 175 -2.86 -9.24 13.01
N ALA A 176 -2.37 -8.07 12.63
CA ALA A 176 -2.10 -7.73 11.24
C ALA A 176 -0.76 -7.05 11.02
N ILE A 177 -0.06 -7.52 10.00
CA ILE A 177 1.25 -7.05 9.56
C ILE A 177 1.10 -6.58 8.12
N VAL A 178 1.29 -5.29 7.85
CA VAL A 178 0.94 -4.66 6.56
C VAL A 178 2.10 -3.88 5.98
N GLY A 179 2.42 -4.15 4.71
CA GLY A 179 3.43 -3.42 3.95
C GLY A 179 4.81 -4.08 3.97
N GLU A 180 5.62 -3.74 2.97
CA GLU A 180 7.05 -4.03 2.95
C GLU A 180 7.74 -3.43 4.18
N ASP A 181 8.74 -4.12 4.73
CA ASP A 181 9.46 -3.80 5.98
C ASP A 181 8.63 -3.92 7.28
N ALA A 182 7.44 -4.51 7.25
CA ALA A 182 6.68 -4.86 8.45
C ALA A 182 7.01 -6.28 8.92
N GLU A 183 7.51 -6.44 10.14
CA GLU A 183 7.96 -7.73 10.68
C GLU A 183 7.35 -8.03 12.07
N LEU A 184 6.91 -9.27 12.25
CA LEU A 184 6.52 -9.82 13.55
C LEU A 184 7.34 -11.08 13.85
N HIS A 185 8.07 -11.05 14.96
CA HIS A 185 8.85 -12.17 15.49
C HIS A 185 8.15 -12.73 16.72
N LEU A 186 7.81 -14.02 16.68
CA LEU A 186 7.09 -14.76 17.72
C LEU A 186 7.98 -15.87 18.29
N ASP A 187 8.34 -15.77 19.55
CA ASP A 187 9.16 -16.75 20.27
C ASP A 187 8.41 -17.25 21.51
N ASP A 188 7.95 -18.51 21.48
CA ASP A 188 7.14 -19.11 22.55
C ASP A 188 5.84 -18.34 22.83
N ALA A 189 5.17 -17.91 21.76
CA ALA A 189 3.92 -17.16 21.84
C ALA A 189 2.69 -18.07 21.87
N TYR A 190 1.63 -17.61 22.52
CA TYR A 190 0.34 -18.29 22.61
C TYR A 190 -0.69 -17.48 21.84
N ILE A 191 -1.36 -18.08 20.87
CA ILE A 191 -2.45 -17.42 20.15
C ILE A 191 -3.79 -17.99 20.64
N LYS A 192 -4.65 -17.08 21.08
CA LYS A 192 -5.98 -17.39 21.60
C LYS A 192 -7.08 -16.82 20.71
N ASN A 193 -8.07 -17.65 20.39
CA ASN A 193 -9.19 -17.24 19.55
C ASN A 193 -10.32 -16.62 20.40
N GLU A 194 -10.12 -15.36 20.79
CA GLU A 194 -11.14 -14.54 21.46
C GLU A 194 -11.69 -13.48 20.49
N ASN A 195 -12.21 -13.89 19.33
CA ASN A 195 -12.82 -12.96 18.39
C ASN A 195 -14.23 -12.54 18.88
N SER A 196 -14.32 -11.39 19.54
CA SER A 196 -15.59 -10.76 19.93
C SER A 196 -15.92 -9.50 19.11
N TYR A 197 -14.98 -9.04 18.26
CA TYR A 197 -15.16 -7.86 17.40
C TYR A 197 -14.47 -8.05 16.03
N ALA A 198 -15.21 -7.65 14.98
CA ALA A 198 -14.85 -7.56 13.56
C ALA A 198 -15.21 -8.75 12.64
N ASN A 199 -15.73 -8.42 11.45
CA ASN A 199 -16.08 -9.28 10.32
C ASN A 199 -14.85 -9.94 9.65
N HIS A 200 -13.79 -10.24 10.39
CA HIS A 200 -12.57 -10.84 9.83
C HIS A 200 -12.53 -12.31 10.23
N ASP A 201 -12.50 -13.20 9.24
CA ASP A 201 -12.46 -14.64 9.43
C ASP A 201 -11.06 -15.16 9.86
N TYR A 202 -10.11 -14.26 10.14
CA TYR A 202 -8.71 -14.59 10.42
C TYR A 202 -8.20 -14.00 11.74
N LEU A 203 -7.22 -14.70 12.33
CA LEU A 203 -6.62 -14.44 13.64
C LEU A 203 -5.25 -13.72 13.52
N LEU A 204 -4.46 -14.14 12.54
CA LEU A 204 -3.15 -13.58 12.24
C LEU A 204 -3.03 -13.40 10.73
N ALA A 205 -2.67 -12.20 10.29
CA ALA A 205 -2.56 -11.88 8.88
C ALA A 205 -1.34 -11.07 8.48
N ALA A 206 -0.81 -11.38 7.29
CA ALA A 206 0.27 -10.65 6.64
C ALA A 206 -0.18 -10.17 5.25
N TYR A 207 -0.06 -8.86 5.01
CA TYR A 207 -0.54 -8.18 3.80
C TYR A 207 0.57 -7.36 3.13
N GLY A 208 0.62 -7.37 1.80
CA GLY A 208 1.35 -6.38 1.00
C GLY A 208 2.85 -6.24 1.33
N GLY A 209 3.51 -7.37 1.61
CA GLY A 209 4.94 -7.46 1.94
C GLY A 209 5.24 -7.80 3.40
N GLY A 210 4.21 -7.86 4.26
CA GLY A 210 4.37 -8.16 5.69
C GLY A 210 4.95 -9.56 5.96
N GLN A 211 5.78 -9.67 7.00
CA GLN A 211 6.52 -10.88 7.33
C GLN A 211 6.27 -11.34 8.78
N VAL A 212 6.06 -12.64 8.97
CA VAL A 212 5.94 -13.26 10.29
C VAL A 212 6.96 -14.38 10.43
N PHE A 213 7.72 -14.35 11.52
CA PHE A 213 8.69 -15.38 11.89
C PHE A 213 8.29 -15.96 13.25
N ALA A 214 7.91 -17.24 13.29
CA ALA A 214 7.44 -17.90 14.50
C ALA A 214 8.31 -19.11 14.84
N ASN A 215 9.01 -19.09 15.97
CA ASN A 215 9.99 -20.10 16.37
C ASN A 215 9.48 -21.12 17.41
N SER A 216 8.37 -20.79 18.07
CA SER A 216 7.56 -21.70 18.89
C SER A 216 6.21 -21.03 19.09
N LEU A 217 5.15 -21.60 18.52
CA LEU A 217 3.82 -21.03 18.55
C LEU A 217 2.82 -22.07 19.06
N HIS A 218 2.05 -21.70 20.08
CA HIS A 218 1.01 -22.52 20.70
C HIS A 218 -0.36 -21.97 20.32
N PHE A 219 -1.26 -22.84 19.88
CA PHE A 219 -2.65 -22.48 19.60
C PHE A 219 -3.57 -23.13 20.63
N GLU A 220 -4.35 -22.32 21.35
CA GLU A 220 -5.28 -22.85 22.36
C GLU A 220 -6.49 -23.56 21.71
N ASP A 221 -6.92 -23.11 20.53
CA ASP A 221 -8.13 -23.59 19.86
C ASP A 221 -7.85 -24.41 18.59
N PRO A 222 -8.65 -25.46 18.29
CA PRO A 222 -8.45 -26.35 17.15
C PRO A 222 -8.72 -25.71 15.78
N PHE A 223 -9.26 -24.49 15.74
CA PHE A 223 -9.54 -23.73 14.51
C PHE A 223 -8.80 -22.39 14.57
N SER A 224 -7.63 -22.35 13.94
CA SER A 224 -6.84 -21.12 13.77
C SER A 224 -6.75 -20.81 12.29
N HIS A 225 -7.35 -19.69 11.88
CA HIS A 225 -7.37 -19.25 10.49
C HIS A 225 -6.33 -18.13 10.29
N LEU A 226 -5.32 -18.43 9.49
CA LEU A 226 -4.27 -17.47 9.08
C LEU A 226 -4.63 -16.88 7.72
N TRP A 227 -4.23 -15.65 7.45
CA TRP A 227 -4.40 -15.03 6.14
C TRP A 227 -3.09 -14.43 5.63
N VAL A 228 -2.68 -14.81 4.43
CA VAL A 228 -1.46 -14.27 3.79
C VAL A 228 -1.81 -13.79 2.40
N ASN A 229 -1.55 -12.50 2.13
CA ASN A 229 -1.78 -11.91 0.82
C ASN A 229 -0.60 -11.01 0.45
N HIS A 230 0.13 -11.38 -0.60
CA HIS A 230 1.44 -10.84 -0.93
C HIS A 230 2.38 -10.77 0.29
N GLY A 231 2.38 -11.79 1.15
CA GLY A 231 3.11 -11.78 2.43
C GLY A 231 3.95 -13.04 2.67
N TYR A 232 4.70 -13.05 3.77
CA TYR A 232 5.57 -14.17 4.16
C TYR A 232 5.27 -14.62 5.59
N MET A 233 5.12 -15.93 5.82
CA MET A 233 5.06 -16.50 7.16
C MET A 233 5.96 -17.72 7.27
N GLN A 234 6.78 -17.78 8.33
CA GLN A 234 7.61 -18.93 8.65
C GLN A 234 7.30 -19.46 10.03
N PHE A 235 7.07 -20.77 10.13
CA PHE A 235 6.80 -21.50 11.37
C PHE A 235 7.89 -22.55 11.60
N ILE A 236 8.79 -22.26 12.53
CA ILE A 236 9.81 -23.18 13.04
C ILE A 236 9.25 -23.79 14.33
N ASN A 237 9.27 -25.13 14.45
CA ASN A 237 8.81 -25.90 15.62
C ASN A 237 7.42 -25.52 16.20
N PRO A 238 6.34 -25.45 15.39
CA PRO A 238 5.02 -25.12 15.92
C PRO A 238 4.50 -26.19 16.89
N GLN A 239 4.09 -25.78 18.10
CA GLN A 239 3.60 -26.67 19.16
C GLN A 239 2.10 -26.90 18.99
N ILE A 240 1.76 -27.69 17.98
CA ILE A 240 0.36 -27.99 17.62
C ILE A 240 -0.04 -29.32 18.29
N GLY A 241 -1.20 -29.36 18.94
CA GLY A 241 -1.74 -30.59 19.53
C GLY A 241 -1.91 -31.70 18.47
N THR A 242 -1.80 -32.97 18.86
CA THR A 242 -1.83 -34.12 17.91
C THR A 242 -3.11 -34.27 17.09
N SER A 243 -4.16 -33.49 17.38
CA SER A 243 -5.44 -33.47 16.67
C SER A 243 -5.82 -32.08 16.13
N GLN A 244 -4.90 -31.12 16.16
CA GLN A 244 -5.13 -29.75 15.67
C GLN A 244 -4.46 -29.55 14.31
N THR A 245 -5.08 -28.75 13.46
CA THR A 245 -4.54 -28.31 12.17
C THR A 245 -4.68 -26.80 12.08
N ILE A 246 -3.66 -26.14 11.54
CA ILE A 246 -3.73 -24.71 11.23
C ILE A 246 -4.27 -24.58 9.81
N GLU A 247 -5.32 -23.77 9.63
CA GLU A 247 -5.82 -23.44 8.30
C GLU A 247 -5.24 -22.09 7.88
N ALA A 248 -4.60 -22.03 6.72
CA ALA A 248 -4.06 -20.78 6.20
C ALA A 248 -4.66 -20.48 4.84
N THR A 249 -5.25 -19.29 4.69
CA THR A 249 -5.67 -18.76 3.41
C THR A 249 -4.50 -17.99 2.81
N SER A 250 -4.06 -18.40 1.62
CA SER A 250 -2.93 -17.78 0.92
C SER A 250 -3.33 -17.34 -0.48
N ASP A 251 -2.77 -16.23 -0.97
CA ASP A 251 -2.73 -15.98 -2.42
C ASP A 251 -1.52 -16.65 -3.08
N GLU A 252 -1.40 -16.52 -4.40
CA GLU A 252 -0.34 -17.14 -5.21
C GLU A 252 1.03 -16.45 -5.07
N TYR A 253 1.08 -15.24 -4.49
CA TYR A 253 2.29 -14.44 -4.30
C TYR A 253 2.86 -14.53 -2.88
N SER A 254 2.15 -15.23 -2.00
CA SER A 254 2.50 -15.41 -0.61
C SER A 254 3.28 -16.69 -0.38
N THR A 255 4.18 -16.68 0.60
CA THR A 255 4.95 -17.86 1.00
C THR A 255 4.65 -18.20 2.45
N ILE A 256 4.33 -19.48 2.70
CA ILE A 256 4.15 -20.04 4.04
C ILE A 256 5.12 -21.22 4.19
N GLU A 257 6.07 -21.11 5.11
CA GLU A 257 7.03 -22.16 5.43
C GLU A 257 6.70 -22.79 6.79
N GLY A 258 6.69 -24.12 6.90
CA GLY A 258 6.44 -24.81 8.17
C GLY A 258 6.12 -26.29 8.01
N ASP A 259 5.64 -26.93 9.07
CA ASP A 259 5.26 -28.35 9.06
C ASP A 259 4.03 -28.59 8.15
N ALA A 260 4.29 -29.07 6.94
CA ALA A 260 3.29 -29.27 5.89
C ALA A 260 2.18 -30.28 6.27
N ASP A 261 2.43 -31.18 7.24
CA ASP A 261 1.41 -32.13 7.70
C ASP A 261 0.38 -31.48 8.64
N ARG A 262 0.69 -30.28 9.16
CA ARG A 262 -0.11 -29.60 10.19
C ARG A 262 -0.63 -28.23 9.76
N ILE A 263 -0.07 -27.66 8.69
CA ILE A 263 -0.52 -26.40 8.09
C ILE A 263 -1.25 -26.72 6.78
N LYS A 264 -2.57 -26.58 6.79
CA LYS A 264 -3.41 -26.79 5.61
C LYS A 264 -3.63 -25.45 4.91
N ILE A 265 -2.97 -25.30 3.76
CA ILE A 265 -3.09 -24.09 2.94
C ILE A 265 -4.31 -24.23 2.01
N THR A 266 -5.16 -23.21 2.01
CA THR A 266 -6.31 -23.08 1.13
C THR A 266 -6.17 -21.80 0.32
N TYR A 267 -6.47 -21.85 -0.97
CA TYR A 267 -6.49 -20.67 -1.82
C TYR A 267 -7.95 -20.22 -1.98
N PRO A 268 -8.28 -18.95 -1.76
CA PRO A 268 -9.66 -18.49 -1.86
C PRO A 268 -10.13 -18.62 -3.31
N GLN A 269 -11.12 -19.48 -3.55
CA GLN A 269 -11.79 -19.55 -4.84
C GLN A 269 -12.61 -18.28 -5.05
N ALA A 270 -12.58 -17.72 -6.26
CA ALA A 270 -13.43 -16.59 -6.64
C ALA A 270 -14.90 -16.91 -6.31
N GLN A 271 -15.51 -16.10 -5.44
CA GLN A 271 -16.92 -16.26 -5.07
C GLN A 271 -17.80 -15.93 -6.28
N THR A 272 -18.21 -16.97 -7.02
CA THR A 272 -19.38 -16.90 -7.88
C THR A 272 -20.63 -16.96 -7.03
N ALA A 273 -21.47 -15.94 -7.14
CA ALA A 273 -22.82 -15.99 -6.63
C ALA A 273 -23.60 -17.08 -7.38
N SER A 274 -24.09 -18.10 -6.69
CA SER A 274 -25.24 -18.84 -7.18
C SER A 274 -26.15 -19.28 -6.04
N SER A 275 -27.43 -19.00 -6.26
CA SER A 275 -28.56 -19.48 -5.46
C SER A 275 -29.17 -20.68 -6.18
N ASN A 276 -29.45 -21.72 -5.38
CA ASN A 276 -30.34 -22.87 -5.56
C ASN A 276 -30.96 -23.17 -6.93
N SER A 277 -30.79 -24.41 -7.41
CA SER A 277 -31.96 -25.28 -7.68
C SER A 277 -31.61 -26.77 -7.64
N ASP A 278 -32.36 -27.46 -6.78
CA ASP A 278 -32.97 -28.78 -6.86
C ASP A 278 -32.20 -30.07 -7.21
N GLU A 279 -32.36 -30.98 -6.25
CA GLU A 279 -32.24 -32.42 -6.24
C GLU A 279 -32.64 -33.13 -7.55
N THR A 280 -31.84 -34.10 -7.99
CA THR A 280 -32.40 -35.42 -8.34
C THR A 280 -31.39 -36.53 -8.09
N GLN A 281 -31.80 -37.48 -7.25
CA GLN A 281 -31.15 -38.79 -7.06
C GLN A 281 -31.33 -39.68 -8.30
N THR A 282 -30.32 -40.52 -8.56
CA THR A 282 -30.31 -41.89 -9.13
C THR A 282 -28.95 -42.07 -9.81
N SER A 283 -28.26 -43.20 -9.85
CA SER A 283 -28.28 -44.49 -9.18
C SER A 283 -27.01 -45.20 -9.68
N GLU A 284 -26.44 -46.08 -8.85
CA GLU A 284 -25.44 -47.10 -9.21
C GLU A 284 -25.82 -47.81 -10.53
N ASP A 285 -24.86 -48.11 -11.42
CA ASP A 285 -24.22 -49.43 -11.42
C ASP A 285 -23.12 -49.59 -12.49
N SER A 286 -22.29 -50.56 -12.16
CA SER A 286 -21.09 -51.18 -12.70
C SER A 286 -21.03 -51.70 -14.16
N ASN A 287 -19.78 -52.04 -14.54
CA ASN A 287 -19.33 -53.15 -15.42
C ASN A 287 -19.46 -52.95 -16.95
N ASP A 288 -18.59 -53.47 -17.83
CA ASP A 288 -17.30 -54.17 -17.81
C ASP A 288 -16.90 -54.32 -19.31
N ASP A 289 -15.62 -54.56 -19.59
CA ASP A 289 -15.09 -55.21 -20.81
C ASP A 289 -15.33 -54.55 -22.20
N ASN A 290 -14.42 -54.56 -23.17
CA ASN A 290 -13.47 -55.60 -23.51
C ASN A 290 -12.35 -55.09 -24.47
N SER A 291 -11.28 -55.86 -24.45
CA SER A 291 -10.04 -55.88 -25.24
C SER A 291 -10.14 -55.84 -26.77
N GLU A 292 -9.02 -55.44 -27.42
CA GLU A 292 -8.26 -56.17 -28.47
C GLU A 292 -7.09 -55.26 -28.91
N ASP A 293 -5.85 -55.45 -28.44
CA ASP A 293 -4.76 -56.28 -29.00
C ASP A 293 -4.58 -56.23 -30.53
N THR A 294 -3.51 -55.56 -30.97
CA THR A 294 -2.57 -56.13 -31.96
C THR A 294 -1.19 -55.52 -31.74
N THR A 295 -0.27 -56.34 -31.26
CA THR A 295 1.18 -56.17 -31.42
C THR A 295 1.62 -56.79 -32.74
N GLU A 296 2.53 -56.15 -33.46
CA GLU A 296 3.61 -56.86 -34.15
C GLU A 296 4.78 -55.90 -34.45
N THR A 297 5.93 -56.32 -33.94
CA THR A 297 7.28 -55.77 -34.04
C THR A 297 7.86 -55.87 -35.44
N ASP A 298 8.67 -54.90 -35.86
CA ASP A 298 9.84 -55.19 -36.68
C ASP A 298 11.01 -54.26 -36.36
N THR A 299 12.20 -54.84 -36.39
CA THR A 299 13.42 -54.35 -35.74
C THR A 299 14.46 -53.94 -36.78
N GLN A 300 15.33 -52.99 -36.40
CA GLN A 300 16.66 -52.67 -36.95
C GLN A 300 16.76 -51.68 -38.13
N ASN A 301 17.19 -50.45 -37.82
CA ASN A 301 18.54 -49.96 -38.15
C ASN A 301 18.75 -48.56 -37.53
N ASP A 302 19.35 -48.53 -36.34
CA ASP A 302 19.90 -47.32 -35.73
C ASP A 302 21.30 -47.08 -36.31
N GLU A 303 21.39 -46.23 -37.34
CA GLU A 303 22.61 -45.47 -37.61
C GLU A 303 22.52 -44.16 -36.82
N GLN A 304 23.47 -44.00 -35.92
CA GLN A 304 23.70 -42.80 -35.11
C GLN A 304 23.78 -41.56 -36.00
N GLN A 305 22.77 -40.71 -35.94
CA GLN A 305 22.92 -39.28 -36.21
C GLN A 305 22.87 -38.56 -34.86
N GLU A 306 24.06 -38.19 -34.39
CA GLU A 306 24.24 -37.13 -33.41
C GLU A 306 23.59 -35.86 -33.97
N ASN A 307 22.38 -35.55 -33.52
CA ASN A 307 21.86 -34.19 -33.59
C ASN A 307 22.66 -33.36 -32.58
N GLN A 308 23.82 -32.84 -33.01
CA GLN A 308 24.36 -31.63 -32.42
C GLN A 308 23.39 -30.50 -32.78
N THR A 309 22.53 -30.14 -31.83
CA THR A 309 21.90 -28.81 -31.84
C THR A 309 23.07 -27.82 -31.76
N GLU A 310 23.35 -27.10 -32.85
CA GLU A 310 24.29 -25.97 -32.80
C GLU A 310 23.72 -24.96 -31.80
N GLU A 311 24.26 -24.91 -30.58
CA GLU A 311 23.91 -23.87 -29.60
C GLU A 311 24.25 -22.51 -30.24
N GLN A 312 23.23 -21.66 -30.40
CA GLN A 312 23.43 -20.29 -30.88
C GLN A 312 24.29 -19.53 -29.86
N SER A 313 25.30 -18.79 -30.32
CA SER A 313 26.15 -17.99 -29.44
C SER A 313 25.36 -16.88 -28.74
N ALA A 314 25.76 -16.50 -27.52
CA ALA A 314 25.09 -15.46 -26.74
C ALA A 314 25.06 -14.09 -27.45
N LEU A 315 26.08 -13.80 -28.26
CA LEU A 315 26.07 -12.61 -29.12
C LEU A 315 24.95 -12.68 -30.18
N THR A 316 24.71 -13.86 -30.75
CA THR A 316 23.62 -14.06 -31.72
C THR A 316 22.27 -13.89 -31.03
N GLU A 317 22.09 -14.45 -29.83
CA GLU A 317 20.89 -14.22 -29.01
C GLU A 317 20.65 -12.71 -28.76
N LEU A 318 21.69 -11.96 -28.39
CA LEU A 318 21.61 -10.50 -28.20
C LEU A 318 21.23 -9.76 -29.49
N GLN A 319 21.79 -10.15 -30.64
CA GLN A 319 21.42 -9.54 -31.93
C GLN A 319 19.99 -9.86 -32.37
N ASN A 320 19.43 -11.00 -31.91
CA ASN A 320 18.07 -11.42 -32.21
C ASN A 320 17.01 -10.78 -31.29
N MET A 321 17.41 -10.05 -30.24
CA MET A 321 16.47 -9.28 -29.42
C MET A 321 15.69 -8.27 -30.28
N ILE A 322 14.44 -8.01 -29.93
CA ILE A 322 13.63 -6.96 -30.57
C ILE A 322 14.16 -5.59 -30.14
N GLY A 323 14.20 -4.61 -31.05
CA GLY A 323 14.68 -3.24 -30.77
C GLY A 323 16.15 -3.14 -30.34
N LEU A 324 16.50 -2.11 -29.58
CA LEU A 324 17.84 -1.90 -29.00
C LEU A 324 19.00 -1.87 -30.02
N GLU A 325 18.81 -1.28 -31.19
CA GLU A 325 19.82 -1.22 -32.25
C GLU A 325 21.10 -0.50 -31.79
N SER A 326 20.97 0.58 -31.01
CA SER A 326 22.13 1.29 -30.45
C SER A 326 22.95 0.43 -29.48
N VAL A 327 22.27 -0.35 -28.63
CA VAL A 327 22.90 -1.30 -27.70
C VAL A 327 23.56 -2.45 -28.45
N LYS A 328 22.87 -3.04 -29.44
CA LYS A 328 23.39 -4.13 -30.28
C LYS A 328 24.66 -3.75 -31.00
N GLU A 329 24.70 -2.57 -31.60
CA GLU A 329 25.91 -2.05 -32.25
C GLU A 329 27.05 -1.85 -31.26
N THR A 330 26.75 -1.30 -30.09
CA THR A 330 27.74 -1.01 -29.04
C THR A 330 28.31 -2.31 -28.48
N ALA A 331 27.47 -3.30 -28.17
CA ALA A 331 27.89 -4.63 -27.71
C ALA A 331 28.82 -5.30 -28.71
N LYS A 332 28.47 -5.27 -30.00
CA LYS A 332 29.29 -5.86 -31.06
C LYS A 332 30.68 -5.21 -31.15
N LYS A 333 30.74 -3.88 -31.11
CA LYS A 333 32.02 -3.13 -31.11
C LYS A 333 32.83 -3.43 -29.85
N PHE A 334 32.17 -3.47 -28.69
CA PHE A 334 32.79 -3.73 -27.40
C PHE A 334 33.41 -5.14 -27.33
N ILE A 335 32.64 -6.19 -27.66
CA ILE A 335 33.12 -7.58 -27.69
C ILE A 335 34.26 -7.75 -28.70
N SER A 336 34.14 -7.15 -29.89
CA SER A 336 35.19 -7.24 -30.92
C SER A 336 36.52 -6.66 -30.42
N LEU A 337 36.48 -5.53 -29.70
CA LEU A 337 37.67 -4.88 -29.18
C LEU A 337 38.28 -5.67 -28.01
N ALA A 338 37.44 -6.20 -27.12
CA ALA A 338 37.87 -7.06 -26.02
C ALA A 338 38.54 -8.36 -26.52
N THR A 339 37.94 -9.00 -27.53
CA THR A 339 38.48 -10.22 -28.16
C THR A 339 39.79 -9.96 -28.89
N TYR A 340 39.92 -8.81 -29.56
CA TYR A 340 41.19 -8.39 -30.16
C TYR A 340 42.30 -8.19 -29.11
N ASN A 341 41.99 -7.61 -27.95
CA ASN A 341 42.94 -7.49 -26.85
C ASN A 341 43.35 -8.86 -26.27
N LYS A 342 42.41 -9.79 -26.12
CA LYS A 342 42.69 -11.18 -25.73
C LYS A 342 43.67 -11.86 -26.69
N GLN A 343 43.43 -11.70 -28.00
CA GLN A 343 44.32 -12.28 -29.01
C GLN A 343 45.73 -11.67 -28.95
N ARG A 344 45.85 -10.36 -28.73
CA ARG A 344 47.17 -9.71 -28.55
C ARG A 344 47.92 -10.27 -27.36
N GLU A 345 47.22 -10.50 -26.24
CA GLU A 345 47.81 -11.12 -25.05
C GLU A 345 48.31 -12.54 -25.36
N ALA A 346 47.50 -13.35 -26.04
CA ALA A 346 47.88 -14.70 -26.47
C ALA A 346 49.11 -14.70 -27.40
N ASP A 347 49.25 -13.66 -28.24
CA ASP A 347 50.39 -13.44 -29.13
C ASP A 347 51.61 -12.82 -28.42
N GLY A 348 51.53 -12.53 -27.12
CA GLY A 348 52.59 -11.89 -26.32
C GLY A 348 52.83 -10.41 -26.66
N LEU A 349 51.86 -9.74 -27.29
CA LEU A 349 51.91 -8.33 -27.63
C LEU A 349 51.34 -7.47 -26.47
N PRO A 350 51.79 -6.21 -26.31
CA PRO A 350 51.20 -5.31 -25.32
C PRO A 350 49.71 -5.10 -25.63
N GLN A 351 48.86 -5.27 -24.61
CA GLN A 351 47.42 -4.99 -24.70
C GLN A 351 47.18 -3.49 -24.90
N LEU A 352 46.03 -3.14 -25.47
CA LEU A 352 45.55 -1.76 -25.45
C LEU A 352 44.98 -1.48 -24.06
N ASP A 353 45.25 -0.28 -23.52
CA ASP A 353 44.65 0.17 -22.27
C ASP A 353 43.15 0.38 -22.48
N GLN A 354 42.35 -0.63 -22.13
CA GLN A 354 40.90 -0.62 -22.29
C GLN A 354 40.24 -1.21 -21.03
N SER A 355 39.37 -0.42 -20.41
CA SER A 355 38.52 -0.87 -19.32
C SER A 355 37.33 -1.68 -19.85
N LEU A 356 36.94 -2.75 -19.16
CA LEU A 356 35.68 -3.47 -19.42
C LEU A 356 34.49 -2.84 -18.69
N HIS A 357 34.73 -2.01 -17.67
CA HIS A 357 33.66 -1.43 -16.87
C HIS A 357 32.75 -0.55 -17.74
N SER A 358 31.44 -0.69 -17.54
CA SER A 358 30.42 -0.14 -18.42
C SER A 358 29.30 0.59 -17.67
N LEU A 359 28.64 1.52 -18.36
CA LEU A 359 27.45 2.25 -17.95
C LEU A 359 26.27 1.81 -18.80
N PHE A 360 25.17 1.41 -18.17
CA PHE A 360 23.91 1.09 -18.83
C PHE A 360 22.89 2.18 -18.49
N LEU A 361 22.55 3.00 -19.47
CA LEU A 361 21.67 4.17 -19.31
C LEU A 361 20.34 3.91 -20.01
N GLY A 362 19.22 4.15 -19.34
CA GLY A 362 17.91 4.14 -20.00
C GLY A 362 16.76 3.86 -19.04
N ASN A 363 15.54 4.06 -19.53
CA ASN A 363 14.30 3.97 -18.74
C ASN A 363 14.04 2.54 -18.19
N PRO A 364 13.14 2.38 -17.20
CA PRO A 364 12.78 1.06 -16.69
C PRO A 364 12.28 0.14 -17.79
N GLY A 365 12.56 -1.17 -17.68
CA GLY A 365 12.01 -2.18 -18.59
C GLY A 365 12.59 -2.19 -20.01
N THR A 366 13.65 -1.43 -20.30
CA THR A 366 14.37 -1.49 -21.59
C THR A 366 15.24 -2.75 -21.76
N GLY A 367 15.38 -3.59 -20.73
CA GLY A 367 16.10 -4.87 -20.82
C GLY A 367 17.57 -4.85 -20.37
N LYS A 368 17.99 -3.85 -19.58
CA LYS A 368 19.36 -3.70 -19.05
C LYS A 368 19.94 -4.98 -18.44
N THR A 369 19.25 -5.61 -17.50
CA THR A 369 19.69 -6.85 -16.84
C THR A 369 19.79 -8.02 -17.83
N THR A 370 18.84 -8.14 -18.76
CA THR A 370 18.85 -9.18 -19.81
C THR A 370 20.08 -9.04 -20.71
N VAL A 371 20.36 -7.82 -21.18
CA VAL A 371 21.54 -7.53 -22.00
C VAL A 371 22.83 -7.74 -21.21
N ALA A 372 22.88 -7.40 -19.92
CA ALA A 372 24.05 -7.63 -19.09
C ALA A 372 24.39 -9.13 -18.98
N ARG A 373 23.37 -9.98 -18.83
CA ARG A 373 23.52 -11.45 -18.80
C ARG A 373 24.04 -12.00 -20.13
N LEU A 374 23.46 -11.57 -21.25
CA LEU A 374 23.92 -11.99 -22.58
C LEU A 374 25.33 -11.48 -22.91
N LEU A 375 25.65 -10.26 -22.49
CA LEU A 375 26.98 -9.68 -22.65
C LEU A 375 28.03 -10.44 -21.84
N ALA A 376 27.72 -10.81 -20.59
CA ALA A 376 28.58 -11.65 -19.75
C ALA A 376 28.87 -13.00 -20.44
N LYS A 377 27.80 -13.70 -20.86
CA LYS A 377 27.92 -15.00 -21.55
C LYS A 377 28.72 -14.88 -22.84
N ALA A 378 28.50 -13.84 -23.65
CA ALA A 378 29.26 -13.61 -24.88
C ALA A 378 30.75 -13.34 -24.62
N LEU A 379 31.09 -12.58 -23.57
CA LEU A 379 32.48 -12.35 -23.18
C LEU A 379 33.15 -13.64 -22.68
N PHE A 380 32.41 -14.52 -21.99
CA PHE A 380 32.90 -15.82 -21.55
C PHE A 380 33.12 -16.77 -22.73
N GLU A 381 32.21 -16.84 -23.69
CA GLU A 381 32.34 -17.64 -24.93
C GLU A 381 33.58 -17.24 -25.74
N GLU A 382 33.87 -15.94 -25.84
CA GLU A 382 35.09 -15.40 -26.47
C GLU A 382 36.34 -15.49 -25.56
N GLY A 383 36.16 -16.04 -24.35
CA GLY A 383 37.20 -16.24 -23.35
C GLY A 383 37.70 -14.96 -22.70
N VAL A 384 37.10 -13.79 -22.92
CA VAL A 384 37.51 -12.49 -22.33
C VAL A 384 37.46 -12.54 -20.81
N ILE A 385 36.35 -12.99 -20.24
CA ILE A 385 36.19 -13.24 -18.80
C ILE A 385 36.30 -14.74 -18.50
N ALA A 386 36.62 -15.09 -17.26
CA ALA A 386 36.94 -16.46 -16.86
C ALA A 386 35.70 -17.33 -16.56
N GLU A 387 34.58 -16.71 -16.18
CA GLU A 387 33.35 -17.38 -15.75
C GLU A 387 32.11 -16.77 -16.42
N ASP A 388 31.17 -17.62 -16.85
CA ASP A 388 29.80 -17.21 -17.21
C ASP A 388 29.01 -16.89 -15.93
N LYS A 389 29.32 -15.73 -15.34
CA LYS A 389 28.81 -15.32 -14.03
C LYS A 389 28.39 -13.86 -14.06
N LEU A 390 27.13 -13.63 -13.67
CA LEU A 390 26.55 -12.32 -13.43
C LEU A 390 26.06 -12.25 -11.99
N VAL A 391 26.66 -11.38 -11.18
CA VAL A 391 26.19 -11.08 -9.82
C VAL A 391 25.45 -9.75 -9.88
N GLU A 392 24.14 -9.78 -9.66
CA GLU A 392 23.27 -8.60 -9.62
C GLU A 392 23.15 -8.10 -8.17
N VAL A 393 23.33 -6.79 -7.97
CA VAL A 393 23.28 -6.13 -6.66
C VAL A 393 22.57 -4.79 -6.76
N SER A 394 21.91 -4.42 -5.67
CA SER A 394 21.30 -3.11 -5.45
C SER A 394 22.03 -2.36 -4.32
N ARG A 395 21.56 -1.16 -3.98
CA ARG A 395 22.06 -0.43 -2.80
C ARG A 395 21.97 -1.26 -1.51
N GLN A 396 20.89 -2.01 -1.32
CA GLN A 396 20.65 -2.77 -0.08
C GLN A 396 21.68 -3.91 0.08
N ASP A 397 22.14 -4.47 -1.04
CA ASP A 397 23.14 -5.54 -1.07
C ASP A 397 24.56 -5.03 -0.78
N LEU A 398 24.81 -3.73 -0.99
CA LEU A 398 26.13 -3.12 -0.88
C LEU A 398 26.32 -2.33 0.42
N VAL A 399 25.25 -1.71 0.94
CA VAL A 399 25.31 -0.77 2.06
C VAL A 399 24.78 -1.40 3.35
N SER A 400 25.61 -1.40 4.40
CA SER A 400 25.24 -1.92 5.71
C SER A 400 24.66 -0.82 6.61
N GLN A 401 23.73 -1.20 7.49
CA GLN A 401 23.23 -0.32 8.57
C GLN A 401 24.26 -0.17 9.72
N ASN A 402 25.28 -1.03 9.77
CA ASN A 402 26.32 -1.02 10.81
C ASN A 402 27.53 -0.17 10.39
N VAL A 403 28.03 0.68 11.29
CA VAL A 403 29.22 1.50 11.06
C VAL A 403 30.43 0.63 10.71
N GLY A 404 31.01 0.83 9.52
CA GLY A 404 32.15 0.06 9.00
C GLY A 404 31.80 -1.31 8.39
N GLY A 405 30.51 -1.68 8.35
CA GLY A 405 30.04 -2.91 7.71
C GLY A 405 29.96 -2.80 6.18
N THR A 406 29.71 -1.60 5.66
CA THR A 406 29.51 -1.35 4.22
C THR A 406 30.70 -1.79 3.37
N ALA A 407 31.93 -1.43 3.75
CA ALA A 407 33.11 -1.85 3.00
C ALA A 407 33.28 -3.38 2.98
N ILE A 408 32.89 -4.09 4.05
CA ILE A 408 32.97 -5.55 4.14
C ILE A 408 31.94 -6.18 3.21
N GLN A 409 30.68 -5.74 3.30
CA GLN A 409 29.57 -6.25 2.52
C GLN A 409 29.78 -5.99 1.00
N THR A 410 30.16 -4.76 0.65
CA THR A 410 30.52 -4.40 -0.74
C THR A 410 31.67 -5.26 -1.25
N LYS A 411 32.72 -5.48 -0.46
CA LYS A 411 33.86 -6.32 -0.85
C LYS A 411 33.47 -7.78 -1.07
N GLN A 412 32.58 -8.34 -0.25
CA GLN A 412 32.09 -9.70 -0.45
C GLN A 412 31.39 -9.87 -1.79
N LYS A 413 30.55 -8.91 -2.19
CA LYS A 413 29.89 -8.93 -3.50
C LYS A 413 30.85 -8.75 -4.67
N LEU A 414 31.88 -7.93 -4.50
CA LEU A 414 32.95 -7.80 -5.48
C LEU A 414 33.75 -9.10 -5.65
N GLU A 415 34.10 -9.77 -4.55
CA GLU A 415 34.78 -11.07 -4.56
C GLU A 415 33.90 -12.18 -5.17
N GLU A 416 32.59 -12.16 -4.90
CA GLU A 416 31.63 -13.08 -5.52
C GLU A 416 31.61 -12.94 -7.04
N ALA A 417 31.73 -11.70 -7.55
CA ALA A 417 31.68 -11.38 -8.97
C ALA A 417 33.01 -11.56 -9.72
N THR A 418 34.16 -11.61 -9.02
CA THR A 418 35.49 -11.78 -9.65
C THR A 418 35.54 -12.99 -10.57
N GLY A 419 36.11 -12.83 -11.75
CA GLY A 419 36.09 -13.79 -12.86
C GLY A 419 34.93 -13.59 -13.84
N GLY A 420 33.91 -12.81 -13.45
CA GLY A 420 32.71 -12.54 -14.24
C GLY A 420 32.30 -11.06 -14.22
N VAL A 421 31.01 -10.80 -14.01
CA VAL A 421 30.40 -9.46 -14.07
C VAL A 421 29.66 -9.13 -12.77
N LEU A 422 29.92 -7.96 -12.19
CA LEU A 422 29.07 -7.34 -11.17
C LEU A 422 28.14 -6.32 -11.84
N PHE A 423 26.83 -6.54 -11.74
CA PHE A 423 25.81 -5.61 -12.22
C PHE A 423 25.18 -4.86 -11.05
N VAL A 424 25.42 -3.55 -10.98
CA VAL A 424 24.89 -2.66 -9.96
C VAL A 424 23.67 -1.96 -10.51
N ASP A 425 22.48 -2.41 -10.11
CA ASP A 425 21.22 -1.79 -10.53
C ASP A 425 20.92 -0.52 -9.72
N GLU A 426 20.26 0.44 -10.37
CA GLU A 426 19.99 1.78 -9.86
C GLU A 426 21.20 2.41 -9.14
N ALA A 427 22.38 2.34 -9.76
CA ALA A 427 23.66 2.70 -9.15
C ALA A 427 23.72 4.13 -8.60
N TYR A 428 22.95 5.06 -9.18
CA TYR A 428 22.83 6.44 -8.69
C TYR A 428 22.32 6.51 -7.25
N THR A 429 21.58 5.50 -6.78
CA THR A 429 21.08 5.43 -5.41
C THR A 429 22.20 5.28 -4.39
N LEU A 430 23.40 4.81 -4.77
CA LEU A 430 24.57 4.75 -3.88
C LEU A 430 25.03 6.14 -3.41
N TYR A 431 24.59 7.22 -4.07
CA TYR A 431 24.99 8.57 -3.74
C TYR A 431 23.77 9.48 -3.48
N GLN A 432 23.67 10.08 -2.29
CA GLN A 432 22.61 11.02 -1.91
C GLN A 432 23.21 12.24 -1.19
N ASP A 433 22.65 13.43 -1.42
CA ASP A 433 23.08 14.66 -0.75
C ASP A 433 22.64 14.65 0.73
N GLY A 434 23.57 14.44 1.67
CA GLY A 434 23.28 14.42 3.10
C GLY A 434 24.48 14.08 4.00
N SER A 435 24.33 14.26 5.32
CA SER A 435 25.41 14.12 6.31
C SER A 435 25.75 12.68 6.74
N MET A 436 25.24 11.66 6.06
CA MET A 436 25.52 10.24 6.37
C MET A 436 26.09 9.52 5.14
N ASN A 437 27.40 9.29 5.16
CA ASN A 437 28.23 8.95 4.00
C ASN A 437 28.33 7.44 3.67
N TRP A 438 27.40 6.59 4.10
CA TRP A 438 27.56 5.13 3.94
C TRP A 438 27.59 4.67 2.48
N GLY A 439 26.79 5.27 1.61
CA GLY A 439 26.83 4.94 0.18
C GLY A 439 28.12 5.37 -0.52
N GLN A 440 28.79 6.42 -0.02
CA GLN A 440 30.11 6.84 -0.51
C GLN A 440 31.19 5.82 -0.15
N GLU A 441 31.11 5.20 1.03
CA GLU A 441 32.04 4.13 1.45
C GLU A 441 31.95 2.90 0.54
N ALA A 442 30.74 2.51 0.10
CA ALA A 442 30.54 1.46 -0.89
C ALA A 442 31.19 1.83 -2.22
N LEU A 443 30.93 3.04 -2.73
CA LEU A 443 31.50 3.53 -3.98
C LEU A 443 33.03 3.57 -3.95
N ASP A 444 33.63 4.07 -2.87
CA ASP A 444 35.08 4.11 -2.70
C ASP A 444 35.69 2.70 -2.67
N THR A 445 34.99 1.74 -2.05
CA THR A 445 35.38 0.33 -2.03
C THR A 445 35.37 -0.27 -3.44
N ILE A 446 34.31 0.01 -4.22
CA ILE A 446 34.19 -0.43 -5.62
C ILE A 446 35.31 0.18 -6.48
N LEU A 447 35.55 1.49 -6.37
CA LEU A 447 36.58 2.20 -7.14
C LEU A 447 37.99 1.68 -6.86
N LYS A 448 38.26 1.30 -5.61
CA LYS A 448 39.54 0.69 -5.27
C LYS A 448 39.65 -0.73 -5.82
N TYR A 449 38.62 -1.55 -5.65
CA TYR A 449 38.64 -2.95 -6.06
C TYR A 449 38.74 -3.09 -7.59
N MET A 450 38.02 -2.25 -8.35
CA MET A 450 38.04 -2.28 -9.82
C MET A 450 39.42 -1.93 -10.40
N GLU A 451 40.25 -1.16 -9.69
CA GLU A 451 41.63 -0.86 -10.11
C GLU A 451 42.55 -2.08 -9.90
N ASP A 452 42.37 -2.79 -8.79
CA ASP A 452 43.17 -3.98 -8.44
C ASP A 452 42.76 -5.22 -9.29
N HIS A 453 41.53 -5.25 -9.81
CA HIS A 453 40.89 -6.36 -10.51
C HIS A 453 40.45 -6.02 -11.94
N ARG A 454 41.27 -5.24 -12.65
CA ARG A 454 40.91 -4.67 -13.96
C ARG A 454 40.84 -5.71 -15.09
N ASP A 455 41.55 -6.83 -14.93
CA ASP A 455 41.70 -7.89 -15.95
C ASP A 455 40.76 -9.09 -15.70
N ASP A 456 40.17 -9.19 -14.51
CA ASP A 456 39.36 -10.34 -14.07
C ASP A 456 37.95 -9.96 -13.59
N LEU A 457 37.57 -8.69 -13.54
CA LEU A 457 36.23 -8.25 -13.15
C LEU A 457 35.68 -7.18 -14.11
N MET A 458 34.48 -7.43 -14.63
CA MET A 458 33.67 -6.38 -15.27
C MET A 458 32.66 -5.84 -14.25
N ILE A 459 32.46 -4.51 -14.26
CA ILE A 459 31.43 -3.86 -13.42
C ILE A 459 30.53 -3.06 -14.36
N ILE A 460 29.23 -3.29 -14.27
CA ILE A 460 28.20 -2.56 -14.99
C ILE A 460 27.42 -1.72 -13.99
N PHE A 461 27.42 -0.40 -14.17
CA PHE A 461 26.55 0.51 -13.40
C PHE A 461 25.32 0.84 -14.25
N ALA A 462 24.14 0.45 -13.78
CA ALA A 462 22.88 0.66 -14.47
C ALA A 462 22.01 1.71 -13.77
N GLY A 463 21.23 2.47 -14.55
CA GLY A 463 20.25 3.40 -14.00
C GLY A 463 19.62 4.30 -15.05
N TYR A 464 18.76 5.21 -14.60
CA TYR A 464 18.10 6.19 -15.45
C TYR A 464 19.09 7.24 -15.96
N THR A 465 18.89 7.67 -17.20
CA THR A 465 19.88 8.46 -17.95
C THR A 465 20.26 9.76 -17.25
N ASP A 466 19.32 10.50 -16.67
CA ASP A 466 19.59 11.80 -16.07
C ASP A 466 20.15 11.70 -14.64
N GLU A 467 19.71 10.71 -13.88
CA GLU A 467 20.19 10.33 -12.57
C GLU A 467 21.64 9.87 -12.65
N MET A 468 21.96 9.03 -13.63
CA MET A 468 23.31 8.53 -13.87
C MET A 468 24.26 9.63 -14.35
N LYS A 469 23.79 10.60 -15.16
CA LYS A 469 24.60 11.79 -15.49
C LYS A 469 24.96 12.60 -14.25
N LYS A 470 24.01 12.80 -13.33
CA LYS A 470 24.26 13.47 -12.04
C LYS A 470 25.26 12.66 -11.20
N PHE A 471 25.05 11.35 -11.07
CA PHE A 471 25.94 10.44 -10.36
C PHE A 471 27.38 10.50 -10.88
N LEU A 472 27.59 10.50 -12.20
CA LEU A 472 28.91 10.61 -12.82
C LEU A 472 29.57 11.98 -12.57
N SER A 473 28.77 13.07 -12.57
CA SER A 473 29.30 14.41 -12.32
C SER A 473 29.82 14.62 -10.90
N MET A 474 29.40 13.76 -9.96
CA MET A 474 29.77 13.84 -8.55
C MET A 474 31.10 13.15 -8.24
N ASN A 475 31.61 12.28 -9.13
CA ASN A 475 32.91 11.61 -8.94
C ASN A 475 33.68 11.45 -10.26
N GLU A 476 34.65 12.34 -10.52
CA GLU A 476 35.53 12.27 -11.70
C GLU A 476 36.33 10.95 -11.78
N GLY A 477 36.60 10.32 -10.63
CA GLY A 477 37.28 9.03 -10.54
C GLY A 477 36.48 7.88 -11.12
N LEU A 478 35.14 7.95 -11.07
CA LEU A 478 34.24 6.96 -11.67
C LEU A 478 34.16 7.17 -13.20
N ALA A 479 33.94 8.41 -13.64
CA ALA A 479 33.78 8.74 -15.06
C ALA A 479 35.02 8.35 -15.89
N SER A 480 36.22 8.45 -15.31
CA SER A 480 37.47 8.03 -15.98
C SER A 480 37.66 6.52 -16.07
N ARG A 481 37.05 5.74 -15.17
CA ARG A 481 37.23 4.28 -15.08
C ARG A 481 36.17 3.48 -15.82
N VAL A 482 35.03 4.10 -16.13
CA VAL A 482 33.87 3.47 -16.77
C VAL A 482 33.57 4.15 -18.12
N PRO A 483 34.46 3.98 -19.14
CA PRO A 483 34.37 4.73 -20.40
C PRO A 483 33.36 4.16 -21.39
N ASN A 484 32.86 2.94 -21.18
CA ASN A 484 31.96 2.27 -22.11
C ASN A 484 30.51 2.58 -21.71
N THR A 485 29.76 3.23 -22.59
CA THR A 485 28.36 3.59 -22.34
C THR A 485 27.45 2.89 -23.33
N PHE A 486 26.43 2.22 -22.80
CA PHE A 486 25.33 1.60 -23.52
C PHE A 486 24.08 2.43 -23.25
N ASP A 487 23.53 3.02 -24.30
CA ASP A 487 22.29 3.80 -24.25
C ASP A 487 21.12 2.90 -24.66
N PHE A 488 20.22 2.65 -23.74
CA PHE A 488 19.04 1.82 -23.92
C PHE A 488 17.87 2.74 -24.28
N GLU A 489 17.60 2.81 -25.57
CA GLU A 489 16.43 3.48 -26.12
C GLU A 489 15.12 2.83 -25.67
N ASP A 490 14.06 3.64 -25.57
CA ASP A 490 12.72 3.14 -25.37
C ASP A 490 12.28 2.35 -26.60
N TYR A 491 11.53 1.28 -26.36
CA TYR A 491 10.94 0.49 -27.43
C TYR A 491 9.81 1.28 -28.10
N SER A 492 9.67 1.13 -29.41
CA SER A 492 8.48 1.62 -30.11
C SER A 492 7.23 0.84 -29.69
N ASP A 493 6.05 1.39 -29.96
CA ASP A 493 4.78 0.69 -29.75
C ASP A 493 4.70 -0.65 -30.51
N ASP A 494 5.20 -0.70 -31.76
CA ASP A 494 5.35 -1.95 -32.52
C ASP A 494 6.30 -2.95 -31.81
N GLU A 495 7.44 -2.50 -31.30
CA GLU A 495 8.41 -3.34 -30.60
C GLU A 495 7.86 -3.87 -29.27
N ILE A 496 7.11 -3.04 -28.54
CA ILE A 496 6.40 -3.41 -27.32
C ILE A 496 5.40 -4.54 -27.60
N ALA A 497 4.60 -4.42 -28.66
CA ALA A 497 3.67 -5.47 -29.08
C ALA A 497 4.39 -6.77 -29.45
N GLN A 498 5.52 -6.69 -30.17
CA GLN A 498 6.32 -7.87 -30.52
C GLN A 498 6.91 -8.57 -29.28
N ILE A 499 7.45 -7.80 -28.32
CA ILE A 499 7.99 -8.32 -27.06
C ILE A 499 6.87 -9.02 -26.28
N GLY A 500 5.70 -8.40 -26.20
CA GLY A 500 4.53 -8.95 -25.54
C GLY A 500 4.07 -10.27 -26.16
N ALA A 501 3.99 -10.34 -27.49
CA ALA A 501 3.63 -11.57 -28.21
C ALA A 501 4.65 -12.69 -27.95
N LEU A 502 5.95 -12.35 -27.94
CA LEU A 502 7.02 -13.30 -27.64
C LEU A 502 6.92 -13.89 -26.23
N GLN A 503 6.51 -13.08 -25.24
CA GLN A 503 6.27 -13.56 -23.86
C GLN A 503 5.11 -14.55 -23.79
N LEU A 504 4.02 -14.31 -24.52
CA LEU A 504 2.87 -15.22 -24.57
C LEU A 504 3.23 -16.54 -25.27
N HIS A 505 3.96 -16.48 -26.38
CA HIS A 505 4.49 -17.66 -27.06
C HIS A 505 5.43 -18.48 -26.19
N ALA A 506 6.32 -17.83 -25.43
CA ALA A 506 7.20 -18.51 -24.47
C ALA A 506 6.42 -19.27 -23.39
N LYS A 507 5.21 -18.79 -23.06
CA LYS A 507 4.25 -19.45 -22.15
C LYS A 507 3.29 -20.41 -22.85
N LYS A 508 3.44 -20.63 -24.16
CA LYS A 508 2.66 -21.54 -25.00
C LYS A 508 1.18 -21.14 -25.18
N PHE A 509 0.87 -19.85 -25.13
CA PHE A 509 -0.46 -19.37 -25.49
C PHE A 509 -0.64 -19.25 -27.00
N GLU A 510 -1.83 -19.58 -27.50
CA GLU A 510 -2.28 -19.37 -28.87
C GLU A 510 -3.27 -18.19 -28.91
N PHE A 511 -3.05 -17.23 -29.80
CA PHE A 511 -3.85 -16.01 -29.87
C PHE A 511 -3.77 -15.38 -31.27
N ASN A 512 -4.70 -14.48 -31.58
CA ASN A 512 -4.66 -13.68 -32.80
C ASN A 512 -3.58 -12.61 -32.69
N GLU A 513 -2.40 -12.86 -33.27
CA GLU A 513 -1.25 -11.95 -33.17
C GLU A 513 -1.53 -10.54 -33.70
N GLN A 514 -2.27 -10.41 -34.80
CA GLN A 514 -2.58 -9.11 -35.37
C GLN A 514 -3.52 -8.31 -34.44
N LEU A 515 -4.53 -8.97 -33.88
CA LEU A 515 -5.43 -8.32 -32.94
C LEU A 515 -4.70 -7.95 -31.65
N TYR A 516 -3.88 -8.85 -31.11
CA TYR A 516 -3.04 -8.58 -29.95
C TYR A 516 -2.13 -7.37 -30.20
N HIS A 517 -1.47 -7.33 -31.35
CA HIS A 517 -0.63 -6.21 -31.75
C HIS A 517 -1.41 -4.89 -31.73
N ASP A 518 -2.55 -4.84 -32.43
CA ASP A 518 -3.37 -3.62 -32.52
C ASP A 518 -3.88 -3.16 -31.14
N VAL A 519 -4.31 -4.10 -30.30
CA VAL A 519 -4.75 -3.84 -28.92
C VAL A 519 -3.61 -3.31 -28.06
N VAL A 520 -2.42 -3.91 -28.14
CA VAL A 520 -1.26 -3.51 -27.35
C VAL A 520 -0.75 -2.15 -27.77
N VAL A 521 -0.62 -1.89 -29.08
CA VAL A 521 -0.25 -0.58 -29.61
C VAL A 521 -1.25 0.49 -29.17
N GLN A 522 -2.55 0.20 -29.25
CA GLN A 522 -3.58 1.13 -28.81
C GLN A 522 -3.51 1.38 -27.29
N ALA A 523 -3.41 0.31 -26.50
CA ALA A 523 -3.34 0.40 -25.04
C ALA A 523 -2.08 1.16 -24.59
N TYR A 524 -0.93 0.91 -25.21
CA TYR A 524 0.34 1.57 -24.88
C TYR A 524 0.28 3.06 -25.19
N ASN A 525 -0.24 3.43 -26.37
CA ASN A 525 -0.42 4.82 -26.79
C ASN A 525 -1.44 5.61 -25.95
N LEU A 526 -2.29 4.95 -25.17
CA LEU A 526 -3.21 5.59 -24.23
C LEU A 526 -2.58 5.88 -22.87
N THR A 527 -1.36 5.44 -22.62
CA THR A 527 -0.64 5.64 -21.36
C THR A 527 0.52 6.60 -21.54
N ASN A 528 0.82 7.38 -20.49
CA ASN A 528 2.09 8.11 -20.40
C ASN A 528 3.22 7.27 -19.76
N ASP A 529 3.07 5.94 -19.68
CA ASP A 529 4.00 5.04 -19.01
C ASP A 529 5.15 4.61 -19.92
N SER A 530 6.37 5.06 -19.61
CA SER A 530 7.60 4.69 -20.32
C SER A 530 8.36 3.52 -19.66
N SER A 531 7.67 2.63 -18.94
CA SER A 531 8.28 1.44 -18.32
C SER A 531 8.49 0.27 -19.28
N ASN A 532 8.25 0.45 -20.58
CA ASN A 532 8.71 -0.42 -21.66
C ASN A 532 8.31 -1.90 -21.47
N GLY A 533 9.26 -2.84 -21.50
CA GLY A 533 9.01 -4.27 -21.33
C GLY A 533 8.34 -4.64 -20.01
N ARG A 534 8.45 -3.78 -18.97
CA ARG A 534 7.70 -3.95 -17.72
C ARG A 534 6.22 -3.68 -17.95
N TRP A 535 5.87 -2.65 -18.71
CA TRP A 535 4.49 -2.32 -19.07
C TRP A 535 3.81 -3.50 -19.78
N VAL A 536 4.42 -4.04 -20.85
CA VAL A 536 3.79 -5.12 -21.63
C VAL A 536 3.74 -6.44 -20.87
N ARG A 537 4.70 -6.69 -19.97
CA ARG A 537 4.64 -7.83 -19.06
C ARG A 537 3.42 -7.72 -18.14
N ASN A 538 3.20 -6.55 -17.54
CA ASN A 538 2.05 -6.31 -16.67
C ASN A 538 0.73 -6.38 -17.46
N PHE A 539 0.70 -5.86 -18.69
CA PHE A 539 -0.42 -6.00 -19.62
C PHE A 539 -0.75 -7.48 -19.86
N ASN A 540 0.26 -8.28 -20.21
CA ASN A 540 0.10 -9.72 -20.42
C ASN A 540 -0.34 -10.46 -19.17
N GLU A 541 0.23 -10.14 -18.00
CA GLU A 541 -0.16 -10.73 -16.71
C GLU A 541 -1.63 -10.49 -16.42
N LYS A 542 -2.14 -9.28 -16.68
CA LYS A 542 -3.57 -8.99 -16.59
C LYS A 542 -4.39 -9.81 -17.59
N LEU A 543 -3.99 -9.85 -18.87
CA LEU A 543 -4.66 -10.66 -19.89
C LEU A 543 -4.72 -12.15 -19.51
N MET A 544 -3.64 -12.71 -18.99
CA MET A 544 -3.59 -14.11 -18.55
C MET A 544 -4.50 -14.39 -17.35
N ARG A 545 -4.66 -13.43 -16.44
CA ARG A 545 -5.65 -13.54 -15.34
C ARG A 545 -7.07 -13.56 -15.89
N ASP A 546 -7.39 -12.70 -16.85
CA ASP A 546 -8.72 -12.65 -17.47
C ASP A 546 -9.01 -13.94 -18.25
N VAL A 547 -8.01 -14.49 -18.95
CA VAL A 547 -8.09 -15.81 -19.61
C VAL A 547 -8.34 -16.92 -18.58
N ALA A 548 -7.62 -16.94 -17.46
CA ALA A 548 -7.79 -17.96 -16.44
C ALA A 548 -9.21 -17.96 -15.84
N LEU A 549 -9.76 -16.76 -15.55
CA LEU A 549 -11.14 -16.61 -15.08
C LEU A 549 -12.14 -17.08 -16.12
N TYR A 550 -11.96 -16.66 -17.38
CA TYR A 550 -12.83 -17.05 -18.49
C TYR A 550 -12.86 -18.57 -18.71
N VAL A 551 -11.71 -19.23 -18.66
CA VAL A 551 -11.59 -20.69 -18.80
C VAL A 551 -12.35 -21.42 -17.69
N ILE A 552 -12.25 -20.95 -16.44
CA ILE A 552 -12.94 -21.53 -15.29
C ILE A 552 -14.45 -21.34 -15.41
N GLU A 553 -14.91 -20.12 -15.67
CA GLU A 553 -16.32 -19.76 -15.74
C GLU A 553 -17.06 -20.46 -16.89
N ASN A 554 -16.39 -20.63 -18.03
CA ASN A 554 -16.98 -21.23 -19.23
C ASN A 554 -16.65 -22.73 -19.38
N HIS A 555 -15.97 -23.33 -18.38
CA HIS A 555 -15.57 -24.74 -18.37
C HIS A 555 -14.81 -25.17 -19.64
N ILE A 556 -13.89 -24.33 -20.10
CA ILE A 556 -13.14 -24.53 -21.34
C ILE A 556 -12.01 -25.54 -21.08
N GLN A 557 -11.88 -26.53 -21.96
CA GLN A 557 -10.85 -27.58 -21.85
C GLN A 557 -9.48 -27.11 -22.37
N ASP A 558 -9.48 -26.22 -23.36
CA ASP A 558 -8.25 -25.63 -23.90
C ASP A 558 -7.85 -24.40 -23.08
N THR A 559 -6.81 -24.56 -22.26
CA THR A 559 -6.29 -23.52 -21.38
C THR A 559 -5.27 -22.60 -22.05
N ASN A 560 -4.86 -22.92 -23.28
CA ASN A 560 -3.77 -22.22 -23.97
C ASN A 560 -4.28 -21.20 -24.99
N ALA A 561 -5.56 -21.23 -25.35
CA ALA A 561 -6.14 -20.24 -26.26
C ALA A 561 -6.52 -18.94 -25.54
N ILE A 562 -6.13 -17.79 -26.09
CA ILE A 562 -6.63 -16.47 -25.69
C ILE A 562 -7.73 -16.04 -26.68
N PRO A 563 -8.99 -15.97 -26.24
CA PRO A 563 -10.10 -15.51 -27.07
C PRO A 563 -9.94 -14.05 -27.53
N ASP A 564 -10.30 -13.76 -28.78
CA ASP A 564 -10.30 -12.40 -29.35
C ASP A 564 -11.14 -11.41 -28.52
N GLU A 565 -12.25 -11.88 -27.92
CA GLU A 565 -13.09 -11.04 -27.06
C GLU A 565 -12.34 -10.53 -25.82
N LEU A 566 -11.51 -11.36 -25.18
CA LEU A 566 -10.69 -10.94 -24.04
C LEU A 566 -9.55 -10.01 -24.46
N LEU A 567 -9.01 -10.15 -25.68
CA LEU A 567 -8.06 -9.17 -26.19
C LEU A 567 -8.73 -7.79 -26.32
N THR A 568 -9.97 -7.74 -26.81
CA THR A 568 -10.68 -6.47 -26.96
C THR A 568 -11.13 -5.83 -25.65
N THR A 569 -11.35 -6.60 -24.57
CA THR A 569 -11.66 -6.02 -23.26
C THR A 569 -10.47 -5.30 -22.62
N MET A 570 -9.23 -5.63 -23.02
CA MET A 570 -8.01 -5.02 -22.46
C MET A 570 -7.90 -3.51 -22.70
N ILE A 571 -8.54 -2.99 -23.76
CA ILE A 571 -8.64 -1.54 -24.06
C ILE A 571 -9.89 -0.87 -23.46
N GLY A 572 -10.60 -1.58 -22.57
CA GLY A 572 -11.74 -1.09 -21.80
C GLY A 572 -13.10 -1.27 -22.49
N GLY A 573 -13.25 -2.31 -23.31
CA GLY A 573 -14.49 -2.61 -24.00
C GLY A 573 -14.73 -1.73 -25.24
N SER A 574 -15.68 -2.14 -26.06
CA SER A 574 -16.10 -1.39 -27.25
C SER A 574 -16.55 0.04 -26.86
N ALA A 575 -16.51 0.99 -27.79
CA ALA A 575 -17.04 2.35 -27.54
C ALA A 575 -18.51 2.33 -27.06
N GLU A 576 -19.24 1.27 -27.41
CA GLU A 576 -20.61 0.99 -27.00
C GLU A 576 -20.70 0.55 -25.53
N GLU A 577 -19.76 -0.28 -25.05
CA GLU A 577 -19.66 -0.69 -23.64
C GLU A 577 -19.23 0.45 -22.72
N LYS A 578 -18.25 1.27 -23.11
CA LYS A 578 -17.88 2.48 -22.34
C LYS A 578 -19.04 3.46 -22.26
N SER A 579 -19.80 3.64 -23.34
CA SER A 579 -21.02 4.46 -23.34
C SER A 579 -22.06 3.89 -22.37
N ASN A 580 -22.29 2.57 -22.41
CA ASN A 580 -23.23 1.91 -21.49
C ASN A 580 -22.80 2.05 -20.02
N ASN A 581 -21.51 1.96 -19.73
CA ASN A 581 -20.97 2.17 -18.38
C ASN A 581 -21.18 3.60 -17.91
N VAL A 582 -20.95 4.60 -18.77
CA VAL A 582 -21.25 6.00 -18.45
C VAL A 582 -22.73 6.18 -18.12
N ASP A 583 -23.63 5.60 -18.92
CA ASP A 583 -25.08 5.68 -18.67
C ASP A 583 -25.48 5.02 -17.33
N GLN A 584 -24.86 3.89 -16.97
CA GLN A 584 -25.07 3.25 -15.67
C GLN A 584 -24.57 4.09 -14.49
N ILE A 585 -23.39 4.71 -14.61
CA ILE A 585 -22.83 5.57 -13.56
C ILE A 585 -23.65 6.86 -13.41
N VAL A 586 -24.12 7.43 -14.52
CA VAL A 586 -25.05 8.57 -14.50
C VAL A 586 -26.38 8.17 -13.84
N ALA A 587 -26.87 6.96 -14.09
CA ALA A 587 -28.04 6.44 -13.38
C ALA A 587 -27.79 6.25 -11.87
N GLU A 588 -26.59 5.85 -11.45
CA GLU A 588 -26.17 5.81 -10.03
C GLU A 588 -26.29 7.21 -9.41
N LEU A 589 -25.81 8.25 -10.09
CA LEU A 589 -25.95 9.64 -9.65
C LEU A 589 -27.42 10.07 -9.59
N ASP A 590 -28.22 9.74 -10.61
CA ASP A 590 -29.64 10.12 -10.69
C ASP A 590 -30.47 9.46 -9.57
N ALA A 591 -30.08 8.26 -9.14
CA ALA A 591 -30.68 7.54 -8.03
C ALA A 591 -30.38 8.16 -6.66
N MET A 592 -29.31 8.96 -6.52
CA MET A 592 -29.04 9.67 -5.27
C MET A 592 -30.19 10.65 -4.97
N ILE A 593 -30.59 10.76 -3.70
CA ILE A 593 -31.66 11.67 -3.29
C ILE A 593 -31.17 13.13 -3.43
N GLY A 594 -32.02 14.04 -3.91
CA GLY A 594 -31.69 15.45 -4.08
C GLY A 594 -30.64 15.74 -5.16
N LEU A 595 -29.71 16.65 -4.86
CA LEU A 595 -28.55 17.00 -5.70
C LEU A 595 -28.88 17.47 -7.12
N LYS A 596 -29.98 18.21 -7.29
CA LYS A 596 -30.45 18.63 -8.61
C LYS A 596 -29.39 19.43 -9.39
N SER A 597 -28.77 20.42 -8.75
CA SER A 597 -27.70 21.24 -9.34
C SER A 597 -26.53 20.39 -9.84
N VAL A 598 -26.10 19.42 -9.04
CA VAL A 598 -24.99 18.49 -9.35
C VAL A 598 -25.37 17.58 -10.52
N LYS A 599 -26.58 17.01 -10.49
CA LYS A 599 -27.09 16.16 -11.58
C LYS A 599 -27.12 16.95 -12.89
N ASP A 600 -27.73 18.13 -12.89
CA ASP A 600 -27.81 18.99 -14.07
C ASP A 600 -26.41 19.32 -14.61
N PHE A 601 -25.44 19.60 -13.73
CA PHE A 601 -24.05 19.84 -14.11
C PHE A 601 -23.39 18.61 -14.77
N VAL A 602 -23.45 17.44 -14.12
CA VAL A 602 -22.83 16.21 -14.61
C VAL A 602 -23.45 15.77 -15.94
N HIS A 603 -24.78 15.84 -16.07
CA HIS A 603 -25.48 15.55 -17.33
C HIS A 603 -25.02 16.45 -18.47
N ASN A 604 -24.84 17.75 -18.20
CA ASN A 604 -24.35 18.69 -19.22
C ASN A 604 -22.88 18.44 -19.57
N LEU A 605 -22.05 18.11 -18.58
CA LEU A 605 -20.64 17.78 -18.78
C LEU A 605 -20.47 16.53 -19.64
N VAL A 606 -21.20 15.45 -19.33
CA VAL A 606 -21.18 14.22 -20.13
C VAL A 606 -21.59 14.49 -21.58
N LYS A 607 -22.68 15.24 -21.79
CA LYS A 607 -23.15 15.63 -23.14
C LYS A 607 -22.12 16.47 -23.89
N GLN A 608 -21.46 17.40 -23.21
CA GLN A 608 -20.43 18.24 -23.81
C GLN A 608 -19.24 17.37 -24.26
N VAL A 609 -18.71 16.53 -23.36
CA VAL A 609 -17.58 15.64 -23.68
C VAL A 609 -17.94 14.70 -24.83
N GLN A 610 -19.14 14.11 -24.82
CA GLN A 610 -19.62 13.24 -25.91
C GLN A 610 -19.76 13.99 -27.24
N ALA A 611 -20.24 15.23 -27.23
CA ALA A 611 -20.35 16.05 -28.44
C ALA A 611 -18.97 16.41 -29.00
N ASP A 612 -18.02 16.79 -28.14
CA ASP A 612 -16.65 17.13 -28.53
C ASP A 612 -15.94 15.89 -29.12
N LYS A 613 -16.15 14.69 -28.55
CA LYS A 613 -15.69 13.42 -29.12
C LYS A 613 -16.22 13.19 -30.53
N ALA A 614 -17.52 13.41 -30.74
CA ALA A 614 -18.20 13.13 -32.01
C ALA A 614 -17.77 14.09 -33.14
N LEU A 615 -17.32 15.30 -32.78
CA LEU A 615 -16.82 16.29 -33.73
C LEU A 615 -15.40 16.00 -34.23
N GLY A 616 -14.73 14.95 -33.71
CA GLY A 616 -13.40 14.55 -34.15
C GLY A 616 -12.34 15.62 -33.88
N GLU A 617 -12.59 16.52 -32.92
CA GLU A 617 -11.60 17.45 -32.42
C GLU A 617 -10.51 16.63 -31.72
N SER A 618 -9.50 16.29 -32.52
CA SER A 618 -8.35 15.44 -32.17
C SER A 618 -7.38 16.12 -31.21
N SER A 619 -7.79 17.26 -30.65
CA SER A 619 -7.16 17.94 -29.54
C SER A 619 -7.82 17.49 -28.24
N PHE A 620 -7.69 16.21 -27.88
CA PHE A 620 -7.92 15.77 -26.50
C PHE A 620 -6.87 16.32 -25.52
N GLY A 621 -5.95 17.16 -26.01
CA GLY A 621 -5.12 18.01 -25.18
C GLY A 621 -5.93 19.13 -24.52
N ALA A 622 -6.10 18.99 -23.21
CA ALA A 622 -6.16 20.11 -22.29
C ALA A 622 -7.54 20.80 -22.08
N GLY A 623 -8.65 20.05 -22.09
CA GLY A 623 -9.85 20.50 -21.41
C GLY A 623 -9.54 20.71 -19.93
N ASN A 624 -9.69 21.94 -19.41
CA ASN A 624 -9.42 22.20 -18.01
C ASN A 624 -10.62 21.76 -17.16
N TYR A 625 -10.56 20.53 -16.67
CA TYR A 625 -11.61 19.90 -15.87
C TYR A 625 -11.41 20.08 -14.36
N HIS A 626 -10.41 20.84 -13.92
CA HIS A 626 -10.27 21.15 -12.50
C HIS A 626 -11.50 21.92 -12.01
N MET A 627 -12.01 21.54 -10.84
CA MET A 627 -13.29 22.03 -10.36
C MET A 627 -13.32 22.37 -8.86
N VAL A 628 -14.29 23.19 -8.48
CA VAL A 628 -14.58 23.54 -7.10
C VAL A 628 -15.93 22.97 -6.69
N PHE A 629 -15.97 22.28 -5.55
CA PHE A 629 -17.18 21.80 -4.92
C PHE A 629 -17.52 22.68 -3.72
N GLU A 630 -18.63 23.42 -3.83
CA GLU A 630 -19.05 24.34 -2.79
C GLU A 630 -20.37 23.89 -2.18
N GLY A 631 -20.46 23.87 -0.85
CA GLY A 631 -21.72 23.64 -0.15
C GLY A 631 -21.52 23.15 1.26
N GLU A 632 -22.62 23.02 2.00
CA GLU A 632 -22.59 22.65 3.42
C GLU A 632 -22.04 21.23 3.67
N PRO A 633 -21.60 20.89 4.89
CA PRO A 633 -21.08 19.57 5.23
C PRO A 633 -22.17 18.51 5.10
N GLY A 634 -21.79 17.31 4.68
CA GLY A 634 -22.72 16.19 4.55
C GLY A 634 -23.65 16.26 3.33
N THR A 635 -23.38 17.13 2.36
CA THR A 635 -24.14 17.19 1.09
C THR A 635 -23.73 16.12 0.08
N GLY A 636 -22.62 15.38 0.29
CA GLY A 636 -22.21 14.27 -0.59
C GLY A 636 -21.07 14.59 -1.57
N LYS A 637 -20.29 15.66 -1.31
CA LYS A 637 -19.13 16.10 -2.11
C LYS A 637 -18.16 14.95 -2.45
N THR A 638 -17.64 14.24 -1.45
CA THR A 638 -16.71 13.11 -1.66
C THR A 638 -17.36 11.96 -2.46
N THR A 639 -18.65 11.67 -2.24
CA THR A 639 -19.39 10.64 -2.99
C THR A 639 -19.46 10.99 -4.47
N VAL A 640 -19.82 12.24 -4.79
CA VAL A 640 -19.91 12.73 -6.17
C VAL A 640 -18.52 12.78 -6.83
N ALA A 641 -17.46 13.10 -6.09
CA ALA A 641 -16.10 13.08 -6.63
C ALA A 641 -15.71 11.69 -7.17
N ARG A 642 -16.10 10.61 -6.46
CA ARG A 642 -15.90 9.22 -6.91
C ARG A 642 -16.71 8.89 -8.15
N ILE A 643 -17.96 9.37 -8.24
CA ILE A 643 -18.80 9.21 -9.44
C ILE A 643 -18.16 9.93 -10.63
N ILE A 644 -17.67 11.16 -10.46
CA ILE A 644 -16.98 11.90 -11.52
C ILE A 644 -15.73 11.16 -11.99
N ALA A 645 -14.92 10.61 -11.08
CA ALA A 645 -13.75 9.82 -11.43
C ALA A 645 -14.10 8.62 -12.34
N LYS A 646 -15.14 7.85 -11.98
CA LYS A 646 -15.65 6.75 -12.81
C LYS A 646 -16.15 7.23 -14.18
N ILE A 647 -16.88 8.35 -14.23
CA ILE A 647 -17.37 8.93 -15.49
C ILE A 647 -16.19 9.33 -16.38
N PHE A 648 -15.21 10.05 -15.84
CA PHE A 648 -14.04 10.51 -16.59
C PHE A 648 -13.17 9.36 -17.09
N TYR A 649 -12.99 8.31 -16.29
CA TYR A 649 -12.33 7.08 -16.72
C TYR A 649 -13.04 6.43 -17.92
N ASN A 650 -14.36 6.23 -17.84
CA ASN A 650 -15.12 5.62 -18.93
C ASN A 650 -15.23 6.55 -20.16
N LEU A 651 -15.18 7.86 -19.95
CA LEU A 651 -15.05 8.84 -21.01
C LEU A 651 -13.60 9.01 -21.50
N GLY A 652 -12.63 8.24 -21.02
CA GLY A 652 -11.22 8.33 -21.46
C GLY A 652 -10.58 9.70 -21.24
N ILE A 653 -11.07 10.46 -20.26
CA ILE A 653 -10.45 11.71 -19.77
C ILE A 653 -9.36 11.39 -18.75
N LEU A 654 -9.56 10.33 -17.96
CA LEU A 654 -8.63 9.86 -16.92
C LEU A 654 -8.23 8.40 -17.19
N GLU A 655 -7.01 8.04 -16.79
CA GLU A 655 -6.48 6.67 -16.91
C GLU A 655 -7.03 5.73 -15.81
N LYS A 656 -7.46 6.29 -14.68
CA LYS A 656 -7.93 5.58 -13.48
C LYS A 656 -9.23 6.21 -12.97
N ASP A 657 -10.09 5.40 -12.36
CA ASP A 657 -11.30 5.86 -11.66
C ASP A 657 -11.05 6.19 -10.16
N THR A 658 -9.78 6.33 -9.78
CA THR A 658 -9.35 6.52 -8.40
C THR A 658 -9.52 7.97 -7.94
N VAL A 659 -9.88 8.14 -6.66
CA VAL A 659 -9.90 9.43 -5.97
C VAL A 659 -8.92 9.38 -4.80
N LYS A 660 -7.92 10.26 -4.80
CA LYS A 660 -7.04 10.52 -3.67
C LYS A 660 -7.58 11.71 -2.88
N GLU A 661 -8.16 11.43 -1.72
CA GLU A 661 -8.67 12.44 -0.78
C GLU A 661 -7.53 12.90 0.14
N VAL A 662 -7.37 14.21 0.28
CA VAL A 662 -6.37 14.84 1.13
C VAL A 662 -6.95 16.06 1.84
N ASP A 663 -6.36 16.40 2.97
CA ASP A 663 -6.64 17.64 3.69
C ASP A 663 -5.37 18.51 3.85
N ARG A 664 -5.49 19.58 4.64
CA ARG A 664 -4.38 20.49 4.90
C ARG A 664 -3.17 19.81 5.55
N THR A 665 -3.36 18.78 6.37
CA THR A 665 -2.29 18.08 7.09
C THR A 665 -1.46 17.19 6.18
N ASP A 666 -2.05 16.66 5.12
CA ASP A 666 -1.34 15.88 4.10
C ASP A 666 -0.44 16.79 3.24
N LEU A 667 -0.92 18.00 2.94
CA LEU A 667 -0.24 18.93 2.03
C LEU A 667 0.84 19.77 2.74
N VAL A 668 0.62 20.16 3.99
CA VAL A 668 1.46 21.15 4.69
C VAL A 668 2.37 20.48 5.72
N GLY A 669 3.69 20.57 5.49
CA GLY A 669 4.71 20.01 6.39
C GLY A 669 5.03 20.88 7.60
N ALA A 670 5.62 20.28 8.64
CA ALA A 670 6.00 20.97 9.88
C ALA A 670 7.29 21.82 9.76
N TYR A 671 8.07 21.66 8.68
CA TYR A 671 9.37 22.30 8.46
C TYR A 671 9.46 22.96 7.08
N ILE A 672 10.34 23.97 6.95
CA ILE A 672 10.59 24.71 5.70
C ILE A 672 11.04 23.72 4.61
N GLY A 673 10.37 23.72 3.46
CA GLY A 673 10.66 22.86 2.30
C GLY A 673 9.90 21.53 2.26
N HIS A 674 9.30 21.09 3.37
CA HIS A 674 8.49 19.86 3.38
C HIS A 674 7.15 20.04 2.65
N THR A 675 6.52 21.21 2.76
CA THR A 675 5.22 21.48 2.12
C THR A 675 5.25 21.32 0.60
N GLU A 676 6.31 21.80 -0.06
CA GLU A 676 6.45 21.64 -1.51
C GLU A 676 6.61 20.16 -1.89
N LYS A 677 7.46 19.43 -1.15
CA LYS A 677 7.67 17.99 -1.36
C LYS A 677 6.36 17.21 -1.16
N ASN A 678 5.68 17.41 -0.04
CA ASN A 678 4.43 16.71 0.27
C ASN A 678 3.34 17.02 -0.76
N THR A 679 3.20 18.29 -1.16
CA THR A 679 2.21 18.69 -2.18
C THR A 679 2.51 18.01 -3.52
N LYS A 680 3.78 17.97 -3.94
CA LYS A 680 4.19 17.26 -5.17
C LYS A 680 3.92 15.77 -5.09
N GLU A 681 4.32 15.12 -4.01
CA GLU A 681 4.11 13.69 -3.79
C GLU A 681 2.62 13.32 -3.81
N VAL A 682 1.75 14.14 -3.20
CA VAL A 682 0.30 13.95 -3.25
C VAL A 682 -0.23 14.04 -4.69
N ILE A 683 0.26 15.00 -5.48
CA ILE A 683 -0.15 15.19 -6.87
C ILE A 683 0.35 14.06 -7.76
N GLU A 684 1.63 13.68 -7.64
CA GLU A 684 2.25 12.54 -8.34
C GLU A 684 1.45 11.25 -8.08
N ASN A 685 1.06 11.01 -6.83
CA ASN A 685 0.22 9.87 -6.45
C ASN A 685 -1.22 9.95 -6.98
N SER A 686 -1.66 11.12 -7.43
CA SER A 686 -3.00 11.36 -8.00
C SER A 686 -3.03 11.34 -9.53
N LEU A 687 -1.87 11.20 -10.19
CA LEU A 687 -1.77 11.14 -11.65
C LEU A 687 -2.55 9.96 -12.22
N GLY A 688 -3.24 10.25 -13.32
CA GLY A 688 -4.21 9.38 -13.97
C GLY A 688 -5.60 9.38 -13.33
N GLY A 689 -5.78 10.01 -12.15
CA GLY A 689 -7.03 9.99 -11.38
C GLY A 689 -7.51 11.37 -10.92
N VAL A 690 -8.28 11.39 -9.83
CA VAL A 690 -8.79 12.61 -9.19
C VAL A 690 -8.05 12.89 -7.89
N LEU A 691 -7.54 14.12 -7.73
CA LEU A 691 -7.09 14.67 -6.45
C LEU A 691 -8.24 15.44 -5.81
N PHE A 692 -8.73 15.00 -4.65
CA PHE A 692 -9.79 15.68 -3.91
C PHE A 692 -9.21 16.34 -2.66
N VAL A 693 -9.21 17.68 -2.63
CA VAL A 693 -8.71 18.48 -1.51
C VAL A 693 -9.90 18.94 -0.67
N ASP A 694 -10.12 18.32 0.49
CA ASP A 694 -11.20 18.69 1.40
C ASP A 694 -10.85 19.91 2.26
N GLU A 695 -11.87 20.70 2.57
CA GLU A 695 -11.76 21.98 3.29
C GLU A 695 -10.62 22.88 2.77
N ALA A 696 -10.48 22.99 1.45
CA ALA A 696 -9.34 23.60 0.77
C ALA A 696 -9.08 25.07 1.19
N TYR A 697 -10.11 25.82 1.58
CA TYR A 697 -9.98 27.19 2.07
C TYR A 697 -9.06 27.30 3.30
N GLN A 698 -8.91 26.21 4.08
CA GLN A 698 -8.00 26.18 5.21
C GLN A 698 -6.55 26.45 4.80
N LEU A 699 -6.14 26.12 3.57
CA LEU A 699 -4.79 26.41 3.05
C LEU A 699 -4.50 27.92 2.97
N SER A 700 -5.54 28.75 2.81
CA SER A 700 -5.40 30.21 2.71
C SER A 700 -5.56 30.96 4.04
N SER A 701 -5.95 30.26 5.11
CA SER A 701 -6.44 30.88 6.35
C SER A 701 -5.37 31.22 7.40
N GLY A 702 -4.07 31.02 7.11
CA GLY A 702 -2.99 31.30 8.06
C GLY A 702 -2.27 32.65 7.89
N GLY A 703 -1.43 32.99 8.88
CA GLY A 703 -0.67 34.25 8.92
C GLY A 703 0.48 34.35 7.91
N GLU A 704 1.24 35.45 7.91
CA GLU A 704 2.34 35.68 6.94
C GLU A 704 3.45 34.61 6.95
N ASN A 705 3.58 33.83 8.04
CA ASN A 705 4.55 32.74 8.17
C ASN A 705 3.91 31.34 8.03
N ASP A 706 2.67 31.25 7.51
CA ASP A 706 2.00 29.96 7.29
C ASP A 706 2.41 29.32 5.96
N PHE A 707 2.79 28.03 6.02
CA PHE A 707 3.20 27.24 4.86
C PHE A 707 2.04 26.88 3.92
N GLY A 708 0.77 27.12 4.31
CA GLY A 708 -0.40 26.88 3.44
C GLY A 708 -0.35 27.65 2.10
N LYS A 709 0.21 28.86 2.08
CA LYS A 709 0.41 29.62 0.82
C LYS A 709 1.39 28.92 -0.12
N GLN A 710 2.44 28.31 0.43
CA GLN A 710 3.42 27.57 -0.36
C GLN A 710 2.78 26.34 -1.03
N ALA A 711 1.89 25.62 -0.32
CA ALA A 711 1.13 24.52 -0.91
C ALA A 711 0.27 25.00 -2.09
N ILE A 712 -0.39 26.15 -1.98
CA ILE A 712 -1.19 26.73 -3.07
C ILE A 712 -0.31 27.10 -4.28
N GLU A 713 0.87 27.68 -4.05
CA GLU A 713 1.81 28.04 -5.13
C GLU A 713 2.35 26.80 -5.85
N THR A 714 2.71 25.76 -5.10
CA THR A 714 3.11 24.46 -5.67
C THR A 714 1.95 23.85 -6.46
N MET A 715 0.75 23.81 -5.90
CA MET A 715 -0.44 23.28 -6.57
C MET A 715 -0.73 24.00 -7.89
N ILE A 716 -0.64 25.33 -7.94
CA ILE A 716 -0.83 26.10 -9.18
C ILE A 716 0.19 25.70 -10.25
N THR A 717 1.44 25.46 -9.84
CA THR A 717 2.52 25.05 -10.74
C THR A 717 2.24 23.66 -11.30
N GLU A 718 1.88 22.71 -10.45
CA GLU A 718 1.63 21.33 -10.87
C GLU A 718 0.33 21.16 -11.67
N LEU A 719 -0.72 21.95 -11.39
CA LEU A 719 -1.93 22.01 -12.23
C LEU A 719 -1.63 22.48 -13.66
N GLU A 720 -0.56 23.26 -13.86
CA GLU A 720 -0.10 23.66 -15.19
C GLU A 720 0.80 22.59 -15.83
N ASN A 721 1.73 22.02 -15.07
CA ASN A 721 2.69 21.03 -15.57
C ASN A 721 2.02 19.74 -16.01
N HIS A 722 1.04 19.26 -15.22
CA HIS A 722 0.37 17.96 -15.41
C HIS A 722 -1.04 18.12 -15.99
N ARG A 723 -1.20 19.11 -16.89
CA ARG A 723 -2.51 19.47 -17.43
C ARG A 723 -3.10 18.33 -18.26
N GLY A 724 -4.23 17.80 -17.82
CA GLY A 724 -4.92 16.68 -18.47
C GLY A 724 -4.45 15.30 -18.00
N GLU A 725 -3.42 15.23 -17.15
CA GLU A 725 -2.95 13.96 -16.56
C GLU A 725 -3.77 13.60 -15.30
N PHE A 726 -4.40 14.57 -14.65
CA PHE A 726 -5.27 14.34 -13.51
C PHE A 726 -6.32 15.45 -13.38
N VAL A 727 -7.29 15.26 -12.47
CA VAL A 727 -8.30 16.28 -12.15
C VAL A 727 -8.27 16.62 -10.66
N ALA A 728 -7.89 17.86 -10.33
CA ALA A 728 -8.09 18.41 -8.99
C ALA A 728 -9.52 18.89 -8.74
N ILE A 729 -10.07 18.50 -7.59
CA ILE A 729 -11.35 18.96 -7.03
C ILE A 729 -11.07 19.62 -5.67
N PHE A 730 -11.40 20.90 -5.54
CA PHE A 730 -11.26 21.64 -4.28
C PHE A 730 -12.62 21.78 -3.60
N ALA A 731 -12.78 21.24 -2.39
CA ALA A 731 -14.04 21.23 -1.67
C ALA A 731 -14.04 22.15 -0.44
N GLY A 732 -15.19 22.75 -0.12
CA GLY A 732 -15.40 23.52 1.11
C GLY A 732 -16.76 24.24 1.18
N TYR A 733 -16.93 25.09 2.19
CA TYR A 733 -18.13 25.94 2.35
C TYR A 733 -18.16 27.05 1.29
N THR A 734 -19.35 27.39 0.79
CA THR A 734 -19.57 28.36 -0.29
C THR A 734 -18.87 29.70 -0.04
N ASP A 735 -19.11 30.33 1.11
CA ASP A 735 -18.54 31.64 1.44
C ASP A 735 -17.01 31.62 1.59
N ASP A 736 -16.44 30.50 2.03
CA ASP A 736 -15.00 30.38 2.26
C ASP A 736 -14.24 29.99 1.00
N MET A 737 -14.85 29.16 0.14
CA MET A 737 -14.30 28.84 -1.18
C MET A 737 -14.28 30.07 -2.09
N GLU A 738 -15.28 30.96 -1.99
CA GLU A 738 -15.24 32.22 -2.73
C GLU A 738 -14.05 33.10 -2.28
N LYS A 739 -13.78 33.20 -0.97
CA LYS A 739 -12.60 33.91 -0.45
C LYS A 739 -11.29 33.24 -0.88
N PHE A 740 -11.23 31.91 -0.84
CA PHE A 740 -10.08 31.11 -1.26
C PHE A 740 -9.70 31.37 -2.72
N LEU A 741 -10.68 31.36 -3.63
CA LEU A 741 -10.44 31.65 -5.06
C LEU A 741 -10.10 33.12 -5.32
N GLN A 742 -10.64 34.06 -4.53
CA GLN A 742 -10.30 35.48 -4.63
C GLN A 742 -8.88 35.79 -4.13
N ALA A 743 -8.39 35.02 -3.16
CA ALA A 743 -7.06 35.19 -2.60
C ALA A 743 -5.94 34.89 -3.62
N ASN A 744 -6.20 34.06 -4.64
CA ASN A 744 -5.23 33.72 -5.67
C ASN A 744 -5.86 33.66 -7.07
N SER A 745 -5.61 34.71 -7.88
CA SER A 745 -6.09 34.79 -9.26
C SER A 745 -5.52 33.69 -10.17
N GLY A 746 -4.33 33.16 -9.86
CA GLY A 746 -3.70 32.07 -10.60
C GLY A 746 -4.46 30.75 -10.45
N LEU A 747 -4.96 30.46 -9.26
CA LEU A 747 -5.80 29.28 -8.99
C LEU A 747 -7.16 29.41 -9.69
N ARG A 748 -7.82 30.56 -9.58
CA ARG A 748 -9.13 30.80 -10.24
C ARG A 748 -9.08 30.60 -11.75
N SER A 749 -7.98 30.97 -12.40
CA SER A 749 -7.82 30.76 -13.85
C SER A 749 -7.65 29.28 -14.23
N ARG A 750 -7.15 28.46 -13.31
CA ARG A 750 -6.83 27.04 -13.51
C ARG A 750 -7.91 26.11 -13.00
N VAL A 751 -8.91 26.60 -12.27
CA VAL A 751 -10.02 25.80 -11.76
C VAL A 751 -11.35 26.44 -12.22
N PRO A 752 -11.71 26.29 -13.51
CA PRO A 752 -12.80 27.04 -14.12
C PRO A 752 -14.20 26.49 -13.81
N LEU A 753 -14.29 25.21 -13.43
CA LEU A 753 -15.56 24.55 -13.17
C LEU A 753 -15.96 24.73 -11.70
N LYS A 754 -17.25 24.97 -11.46
CA LYS A 754 -17.81 25.15 -10.11
C LYS A 754 -19.13 24.41 -10.02
N ILE A 755 -19.25 23.57 -8.99
CA ILE A 755 -20.45 22.81 -8.68
C ILE A 755 -20.95 23.20 -7.29
N GLU A 756 -22.20 23.64 -7.23
CA GLU A 756 -22.89 23.98 -5.97
C GLU A 756 -23.66 22.76 -5.46
N PHE A 757 -23.43 22.40 -4.21
CA PHE A 757 -24.09 21.33 -3.48
C PHE A 757 -25.13 21.92 -2.53
N ASP A 758 -26.37 21.98 -3.00
CA ASP A 758 -27.50 22.46 -2.21
C ASP A 758 -27.68 21.62 -0.93
N SER A 759 -28.10 22.29 0.16
CA SER A 759 -28.52 21.58 1.37
C SER A 759 -29.80 20.78 1.12
N TYR A 760 -29.88 19.60 1.71
CA TYR A 760 -31.05 18.74 1.59
C TYR A 760 -32.24 19.33 2.34
N THR A 761 -33.40 19.24 1.71
CA THR A 761 -34.68 19.54 2.35
C THR A 761 -35.00 18.52 3.44
N PRO A 762 -35.84 18.86 4.43
CA PRO A 762 -36.30 17.90 5.45
C PRO A 762 -36.94 16.63 4.84
N GLU A 763 -37.60 16.75 3.70
CA GLU A 763 -38.14 15.64 2.93
C GLU A 763 -37.04 14.72 2.39
N GLU A 764 -36.00 15.29 1.77
CA GLU A 764 -34.85 14.54 1.25
C GLU A 764 -34.06 13.86 2.36
N ILE A 765 -33.86 14.52 3.50
CA ILE A 765 -33.24 13.90 4.68
C ILE A 765 -34.03 12.71 5.19
N ALA A 766 -35.36 12.82 5.25
CA ALA A 766 -36.22 11.70 5.63
C ALA A 766 -36.09 10.53 4.66
N GLN A 767 -36.03 10.79 3.34
CA GLN A 767 -35.77 9.77 2.33
C GLN A 767 -34.39 9.12 2.51
N ILE A 768 -33.34 9.90 2.83
CA ILE A 768 -31.98 9.39 3.05
C ILE A 768 -31.96 8.45 4.26
N VAL A 769 -32.63 8.81 5.37
CA VAL A 769 -32.75 7.95 6.56
C VAL A 769 -33.46 6.64 6.22
N SER A 770 -34.60 6.71 5.53
CA SER A 770 -35.35 5.51 5.10
C SER A 770 -34.50 4.62 4.19
N LEU A 771 -33.77 5.21 3.25
CA LEU A 771 -32.88 4.48 2.34
C LEU A 771 -31.75 3.76 3.09
N GLN A 772 -31.09 4.45 4.03
CA GLN A 772 -30.02 3.86 4.85
C GLN A 772 -30.51 2.67 5.69
N LEU A 773 -31.68 2.79 6.32
CA LEU A 773 -32.28 1.69 7.08
C LEU A 773 -32.67 0.52 6.18
N THR A 774 -33.25 0.79 5.01
CA THR A 774 -33.63 -0.23 4.03
C THR A 774 -32.40 -0.99 3.51
N HIS A 775 -31.32 -0.27 3.17
CA HIS A 775 -30.04 -0.88 2.76
C HIS A 775 -29.44 -1.76 3.87
N ALA A 776 -29.56 -1.34 5.13
CA ALA A 776 -29.15 -2.12 6.30
C ALA A 776 -30.12 -3.27 6.64
N LYS A 777 -31.13 -3.52 5.79
CA LYS A 777 -32.15 -4.58 5.93
C LYS A 777 -33.00 -4.45 7.20
N TRP A 778 -33.32 -3.22 7.60
CA TRP A 778 -34.33 -2.95 8.63
C TRP A 778 -35.70 -2.75 8.00
N THR A 779 -36.75 -3.24 8.65
CA THR A 779 -38.14 -2.89 8.34
C THR A 779 -38.64 -1.88 9.36
N PHE A 780 -39.54 -1.00 8.95
CA PHE A 780 -40.07 0.08 9.78
C PHE A 780 -41.34 0.66 9.16
N ASN A 781 -42.12 1.39 9.96
CA ASN A 781 -43.24 2.17 9.47
C ASN A 781 -42.76 3.42 8.72
N GLU A 782 -42.69 3.33 7.40
CA GLU A 782 -42.16 4.38 6.53
C GLU A 782 -42.87 5.74 6.72
N GLY A 783 -44.19 5.73 6.88
CA GLY A 783 -44.97 6.96 7.08
C GLY A 783 -44.65 7.65 8.41
N LEU A 784 -44.51 6.87 9.48
CA LEU A 784 -44.16 7.38 10.80
C LEU A 784 -42.72 7.91 10.82
N LEU A 785 -41.77 7.12 10.33
CA LEU A 785 -40.35 7.50 10.28
C LEU A 785 -40.16 8.78 9.46
N THR A 786 -40.73 8.83 8.27
CA THR A 786 -40.63 10.00 7.37
C THR A 786 -41.20 11.25 8.04
N GLY A 787 -42.38 11.16 8.64
CA GLY A 787 -43.01 12.28 9.36
C GLY A 787 -42.19 12.76 10.56
N THR A 788 -41.58 11.81 11.28
CA THR A 788 -40.76 12.07 12.46
C THR A 788 -39.46 12.78 12.09
N VAL A 789 -38.70 12.22 11.15
CA VAL A 789 -37.42 12.78 10.69
C VAL A 789 -37.60 14.17 10.11
N LYS A 790 -38.60 14.35 9.23
CA LYS A 790 -38.94 15.65 8.66
C LYS A 790 -39.24 16.70 9.74
N SER A 791 -40.01 16.32 10.76
CA SER A 791 -40.36 17.23 11.85
C SER A 791 -39.16 17.56 12.75
N ILE A 792 -38.24 16.63 12.99
CA ILE A 792 -37.06 16.88 13.81
C ILE A 792 -36.11 17.79 13.04
N TYR A 793 -35.70 17.38 11.84
CA TYR A 793 -34.72 18.10 11.04
C TYR A 793 -35.18 19.52 10.70
N GLY A 794 -36.45 19.69 10.30
CA GLY A 794 -37.01 21.00 9.96
C GLY A 794 -37.17 21.97 11.13
N ARG A 795 -36.95 21.54 12.39
CA ARG A 795 -36.95 22.41 13.58
C ARG A 795 -35.55 22.79 14.06
N LEU A 796 -34.51 22.12 13.55
CA LEU A 796 -33.14 22.41 13.93
C LEU A 796 -32.73 23.81 13.45
N PRO A 797 -31.93 24.55 14.22
CA PRO A 797 -31.23 25.72 13.72
C PRO A 797 -30.43 25.38 12.46
N GLN A 798 -30.30 26.32 11.51
CA GLN A 798 -29.59 26.08 10.25
C GLN A 798 -28.15 25.61 10.46
N GLU A 799 -27.47 26.08 11.51
CA GLU A 799 -26.11 25.69 11.89
C GLU A 799 -25.99 24.21 12.33
N GLU A 800 -27.10 23.60 12.79
CA GLU A 800 -27.16 22.20 13.22
C GLU A 800 -27.67 21.26 12.11
N GLN A 801 -28.09 21.80 10.97
CA GLN A 801 -28.58 21.07 9.80
C GLN A 801 -27.41 20.53 8.95
N SER A 802 -26.58 19.66 9.53
CA SER A 802 -25.42 19.04 8.86
C SER A 802 -25.77 17.96 7.81
N ASN A 803 -26.94 18.07 7.16
CA ASN A 803 -27.34 17.26 6.00
C ASN A 803 -27.20 15.74 6.22
N GLY A 804 -26.58 15.01 5.28
CA GLY A 804 -26.39 13.55 5.36
C GLY A 804 -25.57 13.11 6.58
N ARG A 805 -24.72 13.97 7.15
CA ARG A 805 -24.03 13.69 8.42
C ARG A 805 -25.03 13.63 9.57
N TRP A 806 -26.03 14.52 9.59
CA TRP A 806 -27.12 14.44 10.55
C TRP A 806 -27.98 13.19 10.34
N ALA A 807 -28.33 12.87 9.09
CA ALA A 807 -29.12 11.67 8.75
C ALA A 807 -28.44 10.38 9.25
N ARG A 808 -27.14 10.23 9.02
CA ARG A 808 -26.33 9.12 9.52
C ARG A 808 -26.35 9.04 11.04
N ASN A 809 -26.09 10.15 11.73
CA ASN A 809 -26.10 10.20 13.19
C ASN A 809 -27.48 9.83 13.77
N TYR A 810 -28.56 10.24 13.09
CA TYR A 810 -29.92 9.88 13.47
C TYR A 810 -30.16 8.37 13.32
N VAL A 811 -29.76 7.77 12.19
CA VAL A 811 -29.85 6.31 11.96
C VAL A 811 -29.06 5.53 13.01
N GLU A 812 -27.82 5.93 13.30
CA GLU A 812 -26.97 5.28 14.30
C GLU A 812 -27.63 5.31 15.70
N LYS A 813 -28.22 6.46 16.09
CA LYS A 813 -28.98 6.58 17.34
C LYS A 813 -30.23 5.70 17.34
N LEU A 814 -31.00 5.69 16.26
CA LEU A 814 -32.22 4.90 16.16
C LEU A 814 -31.91 3.39 16.23
N VAL A 815 -30.88 2.93 15.52
CA VAL A 815 -30.43 1.53 15.56
C VAL A 815 -29.88 1.16 16.93
N ARG A 816 -29.18 2.07 17.61
CA ARG A 816 -28.75 1.86 19.01
C ARG A 816 -29.94 1.69 19.95
N ALA A 817 -30.96 2.55 19.82
CA ALA A 817 -32.20 2.43 20.60
C ALA A 817 -32.90 1.09 20.30
N GLN A 818 -32.95 0.67 19.04
CA GLN A 818 -33.50 -0.62 18.64
C GLN A 818 -32.75 -1.80 19.27
N LYS A 819 -31.41 -1.77 19.29
CA LYS A 819 -30.61 -2.83 19.93
C LYS A 819 -30.92 -2.97 21.42
N VAL A 820 -31.09 -1.84 22.13
CA VAL A 820 -31.52 -1.85 23.54
C VAL A 820 -32.92 -2.45 23.68
N TRP A 821 -33.86 -2.03 22.84
CA TRP A 821 -35.23 -2.54 22.84
C TRP A 821 -35.31 -4.05 22.56
N ILE A 822 -34.52 -4.58 21.63
CA ILE A 822 -34.43 -6.03 21.33
C ILE A 822 -34.01 -6.82 22.58
N VAL A 823 -33.02 -6.33 23.34
CA VAL A 823 -32.55 -6.99 24.56
C VAL A 823 -33.64 -6.99 25.64
N GLU A 824 -34.39 -5.89 25.76
CA GLU A 824 -35.44 -5.74 26.78
C GLU A 824 -36.73 -6.51 26.47
N LYS A 825 -37.13 -6.57 25.20
CA LYS A 825 -38.45 -7.10 24.78
C LYS A 825 -38.39 -8.49 24.17
N GLN A 826 -37.23 -8.92 23.66
CA GLN A 826 -37.03 -10.21 22.99
C GLN A 826 -38.11 -10.48 21.91
N PRO A 827 -38.22 -9.61 20.88
CA PRO A 827 -39.21 -9.75 19.81
C PRO A 827 -38.95 -10.99 18.93
N GLU A 828 -39.99 -11.48 18.26
CA GLU A 828 -39.83 -12.55 17.25
C GLU A 828 -39.08 -12.09 16.00
N ASP A 829 -39.35 -10.86 15.53
CA ASP A 829 -38.60 -10.23 14.44
C ASP A 829 -37.64 -9.16 14.99
N MET A 830 -36.34 -9.43 14.90
CA MET A 830 -35.29 -8.52 15.36
C MET A 830 -34.95 -7.43 14.34
N ARG A 831 -35.47 -7.52 13.11
CA ARG A 831 -35.20 -6.56 12.01
C ARG A 831 -36.31 -5.51 11.85
N ASP A 832 -37.42 -5.65 12.57
CA ASP A 832 -38.50 -4.67 12.57
C ASP A 832 -38.29 -3.61 13.66
N ILE A 833 -38.17 -2.35 13.25
CA ILE A 833 -38.09 -1.20 14.16
C ILE A 833 -39.52 -0.77 14.49
N PRO A 834 -39.97 -0.97 15.73
CA PRO A 834 -41.34 -0.68 16.13
C PRO A 834 -41.59 0.83 16.30
N ASP A 835 -42.86 1.22 16.17
CA ASP A 835 -43.29 2.62 16.22
C ASP A 835 -42.90 3.34 17.53
N ASP A 836 -42.86 2.63 18.66
CA ASP A 836 -42.46 3.17 19.97
C ASP A 836 -40.98 3.57 20.01
N VAL A 837 -40.09 2.75 19.44
CA VAL A 837 -38.65 3.07 19.35
C VAL A 837 -38.40 4.32 18.49
N VAL A 838 -39.14 4.48 17.38
CA VAL A 838 -39.06 5.68 16.53
C VAL A 838 -39.53 6.93 17.29
N LEU A 839 -40.65 6.82 18.01
CA LEU A 839 -41.25 7.93 18.75
C LEU A 839 -40.44 8.31 19.99
N ASP A 840 -39.92 7.35 20.73
CA ASP A 840 -39.11 7.59 21.93
C ASP A 840 -37.78 8.25 21.54
N ASN A 841 -37.15 7.80 20.45
CA ASN A 841 -35.98 8.46 19.90
C ASN A 841 -36.26 9.92 19.52
N ALA A 842 -37.45 10.22 19.01
CA ALA A 842 -37.87 11.59 18.68
C ALA A 842 -38.10 12.48 19.91
N LEU A 843 -38.39 11.93 21.09
CA LEU A 843 -38.59 12.70 22.32
C LEU A 843 -37.30 13.29 22.85
N GLU A 844 -36.15 12.66 22.60
CA GLU A 844 -34.83 13.19 22.96
C GLU A 844 -34.50 14.50 22.23
N TYR A 845 -35.10 14.74 21.06
CA TYR A 845 -34.96 15.97 20.29
C TYR A 845 -35.96 17.07 20.69
N ARG A 846 -36.78 16.86 21.74
CA ARG A 846 -37.71 17.88 22.29
C ARG A 846 -37.19 18.61 23.52
N GLN A 847 -36.05 18.19 24.09
CA GLN A 847 -35.34 18.90 25.17
C GLN A 847 -34.35 19.88 24.56
#